data_AF-A0A644UMV9-F1
#
_entry.id   AF-A0A644UMV9-F1
#
_cell.length_a   1.000
_cell.length_b   1.000
_cell.length_c   1.000
_cell.angle_alpha   90.00
_cell.angle_beta   90.00
_cell.angle_gamma   90.00
#
_symmetry.space_group_name_H-M   'P 1'
#
loop_
_entity.id
_entity.type
_entity.pdbx_description
1 polymer ?
#
loop_
_entity_poly.entity_id
_entity_poly.type
_entity_poly.pdbx_seq_one_letter_code
_entity_poly.pdbx_strand_id
1 'polypeptide(L)'
;MTDSYKRPSPDALLAQLQQAAPGGKPLAGEAGAPSRPSPRGLLKIFFGYAAGVGKTYSMLRAAHAAQEQGHSIVVGYVEPHPRPETAALLPGLEAVPPLRIEHRGITLNELDVDAVLARKPEIALVDELAHSNAQGCRNLKRFQDVEELLQAGISVWTTVNVQHLESLNDVIAAMTGVVVRERIPDSVFDGADQVELVDLEPDELVSRLREGKIYAEAQAQRALGHFFLPANLIALREIALRRMADRVNRRASATAGGQEAGRQIKEHILICLSGAPSNARVIRTAARMVEAFRADFTALFVQNTAPRRSDAKSRDTLRDNLKLAEDLGAVIVTLHGEDVPAQIAEYARMSGVSKIVVGRSPAGGWLFRKSKTLVERLAELAPEMETYIIPDAVPVGRAPGHTGPLFAALRALRGTAPRSWRQWCATTAIMAVCSVAGLLMFSLGMPNGGIAGLYMLGVLGVSILTTGPWYGVAASVAGVGLFDFLFVEPRFSFTVYDTEYVGLFCAMLLVSAATSAITGRARMQARQSAVRALHTELLLGNSRRLQKAKDEPAILLETARQLGTLLGCETTLYSVRQGLLETRPVFPYRADKMQGSGSPRAASRHSKSTPKDELGVAQWVAKNNRPAGAGTDSLPGSRHSFIPISSQSAVLAVAELHVLPGRTTPLADANSKNLVLALAGECALALEKERLTQANASIAVRAQQEKLRADVLRSISHDLRTPLTGICGNAAILAGQGGSGSPERNVALASAIEEEARYLVGMVENLLALTRLEQQDFTLRLEPELLEDVIAEAVQITSRRAAHHDLRAEMPESLLMARMDARLMVQVLVNLLDNAVKHTPEGTAIRIRARADGPWVRLEVADNGPGISKAEQNRIFDMFHSAAIKNGDGRRGMGLGLALCRSIVQAHGGSIEVFDNTPHGAVFSMTLPRETEEFTLPA
;
A
#
# COMPACT_ATOMS: atom_id res chain seq x y z
N MET A 1 -5.10 -24.53 -27.00
CA MET A 1 -4.51 -23.66 -28.04
C MET A 1 -3.18 -23.14 -27.51
N THR A 2 -2.08 -23.47 -28.16
CA THR A 2 -0.72 -23.05 -27.81
C THR A 2 -0.46 -21.65 -28.35
N ASP A 3 -0.55 -20.63 -27.51
CA ASP A 3 -0.14 -19.28 -27.89
C ASP A 3 1.40 -19.18 -27.90
N SER A 4 1.95 -19.14 -29.10
CA SER A 4 3.35 -18.85 -29.37
C SER A 4 3.65 -17.41 -28.93
N TYR A 5 4.27 -17.26 -27.76
CA TYR A 5 4.82 -16.00 -27.28
C TYR A 5 5.89 -15.49 -28.28
N LYS A 6 5.50 -14.59 -29.19
CA LYS A 6 6.42 -13.92 -30.10
C LYS A 6 7.32 -13.01 -29.27
N ARG A 7 8.61 -13.34 -29.23
CA ARG A 7 9.70 -12.55 -28.65
C ARG A 7 9.60 -11.09 -29.14
N PRO A 8 9.52 -10.07 -28.27
CA PRO A 8 9.61 -8.69 -28.71
C PRO A 8 11.01 -8.44 -29.29
N SER A 9 11.10 -7.83 -30.47
CA SER A 9 12.38 -7.45 -31.07
C SER A 9 13.07 -6.38 -30.19
N PRO A 10 14.35 -6.54 -29.83
CA PRO A 10 15.11 -5.58 -29.01
C PRO A 10 15.02 -4.13 -29.53
N ASP A 11 14.95 -3.96 -30.85
CA ASP A 11 14.86 -2.65 -31.51
C ASP A 11 13.53 -1.92 -31.23
N ALA A 12 12.43 -2.66 -31.03
CA ALA A 12 11.11 -2.08 -30.75
C ALA A 12 11.00 -1.54 -29.32
N LEU A 13 11.69 -2.18 -28.37
CA LEU A 13 11.84 -1.70 -26.99
C LEU A 13 12.76 -0.47 -26.93
N LEU A 14 13.76 -0.40 -27.82
CA LEU A 14 14.68 0.73 -27.92
C LEU A 14 13.99 2.01 -28.43
N ALA A 15 13.06 1.87 -29.39
CA ALA A 15 12.28 2.99 -29.92
C ALA A 15 11.39 3.66 -28.86
N GLN A 16 10.84 2.87 -27.92
CA GLN A 16 10.05 3.41 -26.80
C GLN A 16 10.92 4.17 -25.78
N LEU A 17 12.17 3.76 -25.57
CA LEU A 17 13.10 4.46 -24.67
C LEU A 17 13.62 5.79 -25.24
N GLN A 18 13.76 5.89 -26.56
CA GLN A 18 14.23 7.13 -27.21
C GLN A 18 13.15 8.23 -27.27
N GLN A 19 11.86 7.85 -27.27
CA GLN A 19 10.75 8.82 -27.25
C GLN A 19 10.52 9.46 -25.87
N ALA A 20 11.05 8.89 -24.79
CA ALA A 20 10.83 9.35 -23.41
C ALA A 20 11.96 10.23 -22.84
N ALA A 21 12.95 10.63 -23.64
CA ALA A 21 14.01 11.52 -23.20
C ALA A 21 13.50 12.99 -23.12
N PRO A 22 13.86 13.77 -22.08
CA PRO A 22 13.40 15.14 -21.94
C PRO A 22 14.15 16.04 -22.93
N GLY A 23 13.51 16.41 -24.04
CA GLY A 23 14.11 17.33 -25.01
C GLY A 23 13.37 17.57 -26.34
N GLY A 24 12.22 16.96 -26.61
CA GLY A 24 11.46 17.20 -27.84
C GLY A 24 10.19 18.01 -27.58
N LYS A 25 10.11 19.26 -28.07
CA LYS A 25 8.85 20.00 -28.16
C LYS A 25 7.86 19.20 -29.03
N PRO A 26 6.65 18.85 -28.54
CA PRO A 26 5.62 18.32 -29.41
C PRO A 26 5.07 19.47 -30.26
N LEU A 27 5.03 19.28 -31.58
CA LEU A 27 4.30 20.15 -32.49
C LEU A 27 2.81 20.15 -32.11
N ALA A 28 2.26 21.35 -31.95
CA ALA A 28 0.85 21.58 -31.69
C ALA A 28 0.01 21.08 -32.87
N GLY A 29 -0.62 19.92 -32.69
CA GLY A 29 -1.78 19.50 -33.46
C GLY A 29 -3.02 19.72 -32.60
N GLU A 30 -3.98 20.47 -33.15
CA GLU A 30 -5.28 20.78 -32.54
C GLU A 30 -5.99 19.52 -32.05
N ALA A 31 -6.04 19.33 -30.72
CA ALA A 31 -6.96 18.42 -30.07
C ALA A 31 -7.85 19.26 -29.16
N GLY A 32 -9.13 19.32 -29.51
CA GLY A 32 -10.16 20.09 -28.81
C GLY A 32 -10.20 19.78 -27.33
N ALA A 33 -10.49 20.82 -26.54
CA ALA A 33 -10.73 20.72 -25.11
C ALA A 33 -11.76 19.60 -24.82
N PRO A 34 -11.56 18.78 -23.77
CA PRO A 34 -12.54 17.76 -23.40
C PRO A 34 -13.85 18.44 -22.98
N SER A 35 -14.90 18.23 -23.77
CA SER A 35 -16.27 18.60 -23.43
C SER A 35 -16.65 17.95 -22.10
N ARG A 36 -17.19 18.73 -21.15
CA ARG A 36 -17.76 18.20 -19.90
C ARG A 36 -18.78 17.11 -20.24
N PRO A 37 -18.69 15.88 -19.66
CA PRO A 37 -19.66 14.83 -19.94
C PRO A 37 -21.03 15.26 -19.43
N SER A 38 -22.06 15.10 -20.27
CA SER A 38 -23.46 15.24 -19.89
C SER A 38 -23.79 14.32 -18.71
N PRO A 39 -24.68 14.71 -17.78
CA PRO A 39 -25.03 13.88 -16.63
C PRO A 39 -25.69 12.57 -17.10
N ARG A 40 -25.07 11.43 -16.78
CA ARG A 40 -25.62 10.09 -17.02
C ARG A 40 -26.84 9.87 -16.10
N GLY A 41 -27.87 9.18 -16.60
CA GLY A 41 -29.02 8.76 -15.80
C GLY A 41 -28.66 7.73 -14.73
N LEU A 42 -29.53 7.57 -13.72
CA LEU A 42 -29.31 6.67 -12.58
C LEU A 42 -29.94 5.29 -12.80
N LEU A 43 -29.24 4.23 -12.40
CA LEU A 43 -29.73 2.84 -12.47
C LEU A 43 -30.19 2.34 -11.10
N LYS A 44 -31.47 1.99 -10.97
CA LYS A 44 -32.03 1.31 -9.80
C LYS A 44 -32.41 -0.14 -10.13
N ILE A 45 -31.91 -1.11 -9.36
CA ILE A 45 -32.23 -2.53 -9.54
C ILE A 45 -33.01 -3.06 -8.35
N PHE A 46 -34.16 -3.68 -8.61
CA PHE A 46 -34.90 -4.50 -7.65
C PHE A 46 -34.41 -5.94 -7.75
N PHE A 47 -33.63 -6.36 -6.75
CA PHE A 47 -32.89 -7.61 -6.72
C PHE A 47 -33.60 -8.65 -5.85
N GLY A 48 -33.66 -9.91 -6.29
CA GLY A 48 -34.25 -10.99 -5.50
C GLY A 48 -33.57 -12.33 -5.72
N TYR A 49 -33.79 -13.27 -4.80
CA TYR A 49 -33.17 -14.59 -4.90
C TYR A 49 -33.91 -15.57 -5.81
N ALA A 50 -35.18 -15.30 -6.14
CA ALA A 50 -36.00 -16.16 -6.98
C ALA A 50 -37.10 -15.37 -7.72
N ALA A 51 -37.71 -16.01 -8.72
CA ALA A 51 -38.95 -15.53 -9.32
C ALA A 51 -40.11 -15.65 -8.32
N GLY A 52 -41.03 -14.68 -8.31
CA GLY A 52 -42.20 -14.69 -7.41
C GLY A 52 -42.03 -14.00 -6.06
N VAL A 53 -40.82 -13.56 -5.68
CA VAL A 53 -40.58 -12.79 -4.44
C VAL A 53 -41.17 -11.36 -4.46
N GLY A 54 -41.66 -10.89 -5.61
CA GLY A 54 -42.35 -9.59 -5.74
C GLY A 54 -41.55 -8.45 -6.37
N LYS A 55 -40.41 -8.70 -7.03
CA LYS A 55 -39.56 -7.65 -7.63
C LYS A 55 -40.31 -6.65 -8.53
N THR A 56 -41.06 -7.15 -9.52
CA THR A 56 -41.86 -6.31 -10.44
C THR A 56 -42.95 -5.54 -9.69
N TYR A 57 -43.60 -6.17 -8.70
CA TYR A 57 -44.59 -5.51 -7.86
C TYR A 57 -43.98 -4.37 -7.05
N SER A 58 -42.82 -4.58 -6.42
CA SER A 58 -42.10 -3.54 -5.69
C SER A 58 -41.64 -2.40 -6.60
N MET A 59 -41.19 -2.71 -7.82
CA MET A 59 -40.82 -1.72 -8.83
C MET A 59 -42.01 -0.85 -9.23
N LEU A 60 -43.16 -1.45 -9.55
CA LEU A 60 -44.39 -0.72 -9.92
C LEU A 60 -44.95 0.10 -8.76
N ARG A 61 -44.94 -0.44 -7.54
CA ARG A 61 -45.37 0.30 -6.34
C ARG A 61 -44.47 1.50 -6.06
N ALA A 62 -43.15 1.35 -6.22
CA ALA A 62 -42.22 2.46 -6.13
C ALA A 62 -42.48 3.50 -7.22
N ALA A 63 -42.90 3.07 -8.42
CA ALA A 63 -43.17 3.97 -9.54
C ALA A 63 -44.39 4.85 -9.26
N HIS A 64 -45.49 4.27 -8.77
CA HIS A 64 -46.66 5.06 -8.31
C HIS A 64 -46.27 6.10 -7.26
N ALA A 65 -45.47 5.72 -6.25
CA ALA A 65 -45.01 6.65 -5.22
C ALA A 65 -44.16 7.80 -5.79
N ALA A 66 -43.34 7.55 -6.81
CA ALA A 66 -42.56 8.60 -7.46
C ALA A 66 -43.42 9.46 -8.40
N GLN A 67 -44.45 8.89 -9.04
CA GLN A 67 -45.42 9.65 -9.85
C GLN A 67 -46.25 10.60 -8.97
N GLU A 68 -46.66 10.16 -7.78
CA GLU A 68 -47.34 11.00 -6.78
C GLU A 68 -46.45 12.17 -6.30
N GLN A 69 -45.13 12.00 -6.33
CA GLN A 69 -44.14 13.05 -6.02
C GLN A 69 -43.86 13.98 -7.21
N GLY A 70 -44.51 13.78 -8.35
CA GLY A 70 -44.41 14.62 -9.54
C GLY A 70 -43.33 14.22 -10.56
N HIS A 71 -42.70 13.05 -10.41
CA HIS A 71 -41.72 12.56 -11.38
C HIS A 71 -42.38 12.08 -12.68
N SER A 72 -41.74 12.38 -13.82
CA SER A 72 -42.18 11.87 -15.13
C SER A 72 -41.71 10.43 -15.35
N ILE A 73 -42.64 9.48 -15.28
CA ILE A 73 -42.36 8.04 -15.35
C ILE A 73 -43.05 7.42 -16.57
N VAL A 74 -42.32 6.58 -17.28
CA VAL A 74 -42.83 5.81 -18.42
C VAL A 74 -42.50 4.34 -18.26
N VAL A 75 -43.48 3.48 -18.51
CA VAL A 75 -43.30 2.04 -18.60
C VAL A 75 -42.75 1.73 -19.99
N GLY A 76 -41.47 1.40 -20.07
CA GLY A 76 -40.82 0.98 -21.32
C GLY A 76 -41.17 -0.47 -21.66
N TYR A 77 -40.95 -1.37 -20.71
CA TYR A 77 -41.32 -2.78 -20.87
C TYR A 77 -41.58 -3.42 -19.51
N VAL A 78 -42.69 -4.13 -19.37
CA VAL A 78 -42.98 -5.00 -18.22
C VAL A 78 -43.54 -6.31 -18.77
N GLU A 79 -42.97 -7.42 -18.33
CA GLU A 79 -43.37 -8.75 -18.80
C GLU A 79 -44.82 -9.05 -18.36
N PRO A 80 -45.74 -9.38 -19.29
CA PRO A 80 -47.13 -9.67 -18.98
C PRO A 80 -47.26 -11.04 -18.31
N HIS A 81 -46.96 -11.12 -17.02
CA HIS A 81 -47.21 -12.31 -16.23
C HIS A 81 -48.71 -12.47 -15.87
N PRO A 82 -49.24 -13.69 -15.74
CA PRO A 82 -50.61 -13.96 -15.30
C PRO A 82 -50.76 -13.72 -13.78
N ARG A 83 -50.45 -12.50 -13.31
CA ARG A 83 -50.48 -12.10 -11.90
C ARG A 83 -51.48 -10.95 -11.71
N PRO A 84 -52.71 -11.22 -11.22
CA PRO A 84 -53.75 -10.21 -11.12
C PRO A 84 -53.34 -9.01 -10.24
N GLU A 85 -52.59 -9.24 -9.17
CA GLU A 85 -52.10 -8.17 -8.27
C GLU A 85 -51.06 -7.26 -8.94
N THR A 86 -50.21 -7.78 -9.84
CA THR A 86 -49.21 -6.97 -10.56
C THR A 86 -49.85 -6.25 -11.74
N ALA A 87 -50.78 -6.90 -12.45
CA ALA A 87 -51.52 -6.31 -13.55
C ALA A 87 -52.41 -5.14 -13.09
N ALA A 88 -52.93 -5.18 -11.86
CA ALA A 88 -53.71 -4.09 -11.28
C ALA A 88 -52.91 -2.81 -11.02
N LEU A 89 -51.56 -2.87 -11.00
CA LEU A 89 -50.68 -1.71 -10.82
C LEU A 89 -50.25 -1.05 -12.14
N LEU A 90 -50.54 -1.65 -13.30
CA LEU A 90 -50.21 -1.05 -14.60
C LEU A 90 -51.14 0.13 -14.97
N PRO A 91 -52.47 0.07 -14.74
CA PRO A 91 -53.35 1.22 -14.95
C PRO A 91 -52.90 2.44 -14.14
N GLY A 92 -52.76 3.59 -14.79
CA GLY A 92 -52.32 4.86 -14.18
C GLY A 92 -50.89 5.29 -14.53
N LEU A 93 -50.06 4.37 -15.03
CA LEU A 93 -48.72 4.67 -15.55
C LEU A 93 -48.76 4.81 -17.08
N GLU A 94 -48.08 5.83 -17.62
CA GLU A 94 -47.91 5.99 -19.07
C GLU A 94 -47.03 4.85 -19.61
N ALA A 95 -47.47 4.14 -20.66
CA ALA A 95 -46.76 2.98 -21.19
C ALA A 95 -46.46 3.11 -22.69
N VAL A 96 -45.23 2.77 -23.09
CA VAL A 96 -44.83 2.67 -24.49
C VAL A 96 -45.33 1.35 -25.07
N PRO A 97 -45.94 1.33 -26.27
CA PRO A 97 -46.31 0.08 -26.92
C PRO A 97 -45.08 -0.81 -27.17
N PRO A 98 -45.11 -2.10 -26.80
CA PRO A 98 -43.97 -2.98 -27.02
C PRO A 98 -43.77 -3.28 -28.51
N LEU A 99 -42.51 -3.43 -28.92
CA LEU A 99 -42.15 -3.84 -30.26
C LEU A 99 -42.49 -5.32 -30.46
N ARG A 100 -43.31 -5.65 -31.47
CA ARG A 100 -43.73 -7.02 -31.75
C ARG A 100 -42.86 -7.62 -32.85
N ILE A 101 -42.13 -8.69 -32.53
CA ILE A 101 -41.24 -9.39 -33.47
C ILE A 101 -41.69 -10.83 -33.61
N GLU A 102 -41.86 -11.31 -34.84
CA GLU A 102 -42.12 -12.73 -35.09
C GLU A 102 -40.81 -13.52 -35.07
N HIS A 103 -40.69 -14.46 -34.12
CA HIS A 103 -39.54 -15.35 -34.03
C HIS A 103 -40.02 -16.80 -33.94
N ARG A 104 -39.65 -17.62 -34.94
CA ARG A 104 -39.96 -19.06 -35.00
C ARG A 104 -41.45 -19.39 -34.80
N GLY A 105 -42.36 -18.56 -35.32
CA GLY A 105 -43.82 -18.75 -35.25
C GLY A 105 -44.47 -18.30 -33.94
N ILE A 106 -43.74 -17.62 -33.05
CA ILE A 106 -44.26 -17.00 -31.82
C ILE A 106 -44.00 -15.48 -31.90
N THR A 107 -45.01 -14.68 -31.59
CA THR A 107 -44.87 -13.21 -31.47
C THR A 107 -44.24 -12.88 -30.12
N LEU A 108 -43.01 -12.33 -30.14
CA LEU A 108 -42.31 -11.85 -28.96
C LEU A 108 -42.55 -10.34 -28.81
N ASN A 109 -42.74 -9.88 -27.57
CA ASN A 109 -42.82 -8.47 -27.22
C ASN A 109 -41.45 -8.03 -26.69
N GLU A 110 -40.93 -6.91 -27.19
CA GLU A 110 -39.64 -6.35 -26.80
C GLU A 110 -39.74 -4.86 -26.46
N LEU A 111 -38.72 -4.34 -25.79
CA LEU A 111 -38.59 -2.92 -25.47
C LEU A 111 -38.35 -2.09 -26.74
N ASP A 112 -39.19 -1.08 -26.98
CA ASP A 112 -38.94 -0.07 -28.00
C ASP A 112 -38.07 1.06 -27.44
N VAL A 113 -36.75 0.92 -27.61
CA VAL A 113 -35.75 1.87 -27.10
C VAL A 113 -35.90 3.25 -27.75
N ASP A 114 -36.20 3.29 -29.06
CA ASP A 114 -36.29 4.55 -29.80
C ASP A 114 -37.51 5.36 -29.36
N ALA A 115 -38.63 4.70 -29.07
CA ALA A 115 -39.82 5.35 -28.51
C ALA A 115 -39.58 5.92 -27.10
N VAL A 116 -38.84 5.21 -26.24
CA VAL A 116 -38.48 5.71 -24.91
C VAL A 116 -37.52 6.90 -25.00
N LEU A 117 -36.52 6.84 -25.91
CA LEU A 117 -35.58 7.93 -26.16
C LEU A 117 -36.27 9.17 -26.75
N ALA A 118 -37.28 9.00 -27.61
CA ALA A 118 -38.07 10.09 -28.16
C ALA A 118 -38.93 10.77 -27.07
N ARG A 119 -39.47 9.98 -26.14
CA ARG A 119 -40.33 10.46 -25.06
C ARG A 119 -39.57 11.23 -23.96
N LYS A 120 -38.30 10.89 -23.72
CA LYS A 120 -37.40 11.48 -22.71
C LYS A 120 -38.03 11.61 -21.30
N PRO A 121 -38.49 10.52 -20.69
CA PRO A 121 -38.96 10.54 -19.30
C PRO A 121 -37.80 10.80 -18.33
N GLU A 122 -38.11 11.20 -17.09
CA GLU A 122 -37.11 11.22 -16.00
C GLU A 122 -36.74 9.79 -15.60
N ILE A 123 -37.74 8.89 -15.54
CA ILE A 123 -37.59 7.49 -15.13
C ILE A 123 -38.28 6.57 -16.15
N ALA A 124 -37.55 5.57 -16.65
CA ALA A 124 -38.10 4.49 -17.46
C ALA A 124 -38.11 3.17 -16.68
N LEU A 125 -39.25 2.46 -16.68
CA LEU A 125 -39.36 1.12 -16.10
C LEU A 125 -39.07 0.06 -17.16
N VAL A 126 -38.10 -0.80 -16.90
CA VAL A 126 -37.68 -1.88 -17.82
C VAL A 126 -37.53 -3.16 -17.03
N ASP A 127 -38.45 -4.10 -17.18
CA ASP A 127 -38.40 -5.38 -16.46
C ASP A 127 -37.43 -6.39 -17.10
N GLU A 128 -36.97 -7.36 -16.29
CA GLU A 128 -36.09 -8.46 -16.67
C GLU A 128 -34.76 -8.06 -17.33
N LEU A 129 -33.85 -7.43 -16.55
CA LEU A 129 -32.55 -6.93 -17.05
C LEU A 129 -31.70 -7.97 -17.79
N ALA A 130 -31.84 -9.25 -17.41
CA ALA A 130 -31.05 -10.36 -17.93
C ALA A 130 -31.56 -10.93 -19.27
N HIS A 131 -32.70 -10.44 -19.74
CA HIS A 131 -33.35 -10.90 -20.96
C HIS A 131 -32.42 -10.81 -22.17
N SER A 132 -32.57 -11.78 -23.08
CA SER A 132 -31.89 -11.80 -24.36
C SER A 132 -32.86 -11.35 -25.44
N ASN A 133 -32.59 -10.20 -26.03
CA ASN A 133 -33.50 -9.60 -27.00
C ASN A 133 -33.65 -10.50 -28.24
N ALA A 134 -34.84 -10.47 -28.84
CA ALA A 134 -35.13 -11.19 -30.06
C ALA A 134 -34.17 -10.84 -31.22
N GLN A 135 -33.94 -11.80 -32.11
CA GLN A 135 -33.08 -11.62 -33.28
C GLN A 135 -33.69 -10.56 -34.21
N GLY A 136 -32.99 -9.44 -34.41
CA GLY A 136 -33.48 -8.28 -35.16
C GLY A 136 -33.62 -7.01 -34.33
N CYS A 137 -33.55 -7.10 -32.99
CA CYS A 137 -33.45 -5.94 -32.11
C CYS A 137 -32.10 -5.23 -32.23
N ARG A 138 -32.08 -3.94 -31.86
CA ARG A 138 -30.90 -3.07 -31.93
C ARG A 138 -29.72 -3.59 -31.11
N ASN A 139 -29.97 -4.00 -29.87
CA ASN A 139 -28.98 -4.62 -29.00
C ASN A 139 -29.30 -6.09 -28.73
N LEU A 140 -28.28 -6.89 -28.42
CA LEU A 140 -28.42 -8.34 -28.19
C LEU A 140 -28.97 -8.67 -26.79
N LYS A 141 -28.80 -7.75 -25.84
CA LYS A 141 -29.14 -7.95 -24.42
C LYS A 141 -29.85 -6.73 -23.86
N ARG A 142 -30.87 -6.95 -23.02
CA ARG A 142 -31.66 -5.85 -22.44
C ARG A 142 -30.84 -4.90 -21.58
N PHE A 143 -29.81 -5.39 -20.89
CA PHE A 143 -28.91 -4.49 -20.14
C PHE A 143 -28.17 -3.48 -21.03
N GLN A 144 -27.96 -3.79 -22.32
CA GLN A 144 -27.35 -2.87 -23.28
C GLN A 144 -28.34 -1.77 -23.68
N ASP A 145 -29.63 -2.10 -23.83
CA ASP A 145 -30.69 -1.11 -24.03
C ASP A 145 -30.78 -0.16 -22.83
N VAL A 146 -30.70 -0.71 -21.61
CA VAL A 146 -30.68 0.08 -20.38
C VAL A 146 -29.45 0.98 -20.32
N GLU A 147 -28.26 0.50 -20.70
CA GLU A 147 -27.06 1.34 -20.78
C GLU A 147 -27.22 2.50 -21.76
N GLU A 148 -27.88 2.28 -22.90
CA GLU A 148 -28.17 3.33 -23.87
C GLU A 148 -29.12 4.41 -23.31
N LEU A 149 -30.19 3.99 -22.62
CA LEU A 149 -31.12 4.92 -21.96
C LEU A 149 -30.40 5.76 -20.88
N LEU A 150 -29.53 5.13 -20.08
CA LEU A 150 -28.74 5.82 -19.06
C LEU A 150 -27.77 6.84 -19.68
N GLN A 151 -27.15 6.51 -20.82
CA GLN A 151 -26.26 7.44 -21.54
C GLN A 151 -27.02 8.64 -22.11
N ALA A 152 -28.30 8.49 -22.44
CA ALA A 152 -29.18 9.58 -22.86
C ALA A 152 -29.67 10.46 -21.69
N GLY A 153 -29.29 10.16 -20.44
CA GLY A 153 -29.67 10.92 -19.25
C GLY A 153 -30.99 10.45 -18.61
N ILE A 154 -31.60 9.36 -19.09
CA ILE A 154 -32.85 8.81 -18.56
C ILE A 154 -32.50 7.84 -17.41
N SER A 155 -33.12 8.00 -16.25
CA SER A 155 -32.91 7.03 -15.15
C SER A 155 -33.73 5.76 -15.40
N VAL A 156 -33.17 4.59 -15.11
CA VAL A 156 -33.83 3.30 -15.40
C VAL A 156 -34.03 2.50 -14.12
N TRP A 157 -35.25 2.01 -13.93
CA TRP A 157 -35.59 1.07 -12.86
C TRP A 157 -35.88 -0.30 -13.46
N THR A 158 -35.21 -1.33 -12.94
CA THR A 158 -35.23 -2.67 -13.51
C THR A 158 -35.26 -3.76 -12.46
N THR A 159 -35.62 -4.99 -12.84
CA THR A 159 -35.54 -6.15 -11.93
C THR A 159 -34.48 -7.16 -12.37
N VAL A 160 -33.89 -7.87 -11.40
CA VAL A 160 -32.99 -8.98 -11.68
C VAL A 160 -33.00 -10.01 -10.54
N ASN A 161 -32.72 -11.27 -10.85
CA ASN A 161 -32.51 -12.31 -9.85
C ASN A 161 -31.05 -12.70 -9.68
N VAL A 162 -30.70 -13.29 -8.53
CA VAL A 162 -29.36 -13.78 -8.22
C VAL A 162 -28.81 -14.77 -9.25
N GLN A 163 -29.65 -15.63 -9.82
CA GLN A 163 -29.22 -16.63 -10.81
C GLN A 163 -28.78 -16.06 -12.16
N HIS A 164 -29.08 -14.79 -12.43
CA HIS A 164 -28.69 -14.14 -13.67
C HIS A 164 -27.31 -13.48 -13.59
N LEU A 165 -26.66 -13.46 -12.41
CA LEU A 165 -25.29 -12.98 -12.29
C LEU A 165 -24.31 -14.02 -12.85
N GLU A 166 -23.44 -13.60 -13.77
CA GLU A 166 -22.50 -14.50 -14.46
C GLU A 166 -21.61 -15.27 -13.46
N SER A 167 -21.07 -14.61 -12.44
CA SER A 167 -20.15 -15.23 -11.47
C SER A 167 -20.77 -16.32 -10.59
N LEU A 168 -22.09 -16.35 -10.45
CA LEU A 168 -22.80 -17.25 -9.56
C LEU A 168 -23.50 -18.40 -10.30
N ASN A 169 -23.44 -18.41 -11.64
CA ASN A 169 -24.20 -19.34 -12.45
C ASN A 169 -23.82 -20.80 -12.18
N ASP A 170 -22.53 -21.13 -12.15
CA ASP A 170 -22.05 -22.50 -11.94
C ASP A 170 -22.39 -23.01 -10.52
N VAL A 171 -22.29 -22.13 -9.52
CA VAL A 171 -22.63 -22.45 -8.12
C VAL A 171 -24.13 -22.76 -7.99
N ILE A 172 -24.97 -21.92 -8.59
CA ILE A 172 -26.42 -22.08 -8.54
C ILE A 172 -26.86 -23.30 -9.36
N ALA A 173 -26.24 -23.55 -10.52
CA ALA A 173 -26.52 -24.72 -11.34
C ALA A 173 -26.16 -26.03 -10.61
N ALA A 174 -25.04 -26.06 -9.87
CA ALA A 174 -24.65 -27.23 -9.07
C ALA A 174 -25.65 -27.57 -7.95
N MET A 175 -26.28 -26.54 -7.35
CA MET A 175 -27.26 -26.72 -6.27
C MET A 175 -28.67 -27.01 -6.78
N THR A 176 -29.14 -26.23 -7.76
CA THR A 176 -30.53 -26.28 -8.25
C THR A 176 -30.73 -27.30 -9.38
N GLY A 177 -29.65 -27.76 -10.01
CA GLY A 177 -29.68 -28.63 -11.19
C GLY A 177 -30.13 -27.93 -12.48
N VAL A 178 -30.39 -26.62 -12.45
CA VAL A 178 -30.90 -25.84 -13.58
C VAL A 178 -29.86 -24.84 -14.05
N VAL A 179 -29.46 -24.94 -15.32
CA VAL A 179 -28.53 -23.99 -15.96
C VAL A 179 -29.32 -22.83 -16.58
N VAL A 180 -29.04 -21.62 -16.12
CA VAL A 180 -29.70 -20.39 -16.60
C VAL A 180 -28.89 -19.77 -17.73
N ARG A 181 -29.50 -19.57 -18.90
CA ARG A 181 -28.82 -19.04 -20.10
C ARG A 181 -28.82 -17.51 -20.17
N GLU A 182 -29.86 -16.89 -19.63
CA GLU A 182 -30.01 -15.44 -19.54
C GLU A 182 -29.18 -14.91 -18.38
N ARG A 183 -28.14 -14.15 -18.70
CA ARG A 183 -27.09 -13.73 -17.77
C ARG A 183 -26.67 -12.30 -18.04
N ILE A 184 -26.25 -11.62 -16.97
CA ILE A 184 -25.66 -10.28 -17.00
C ILE A 184 -24.26 -10.29 -16.41
N PRO A 185 -23.35 -9.45 -16.91
CA PRO A 185 -22.07 -9.23 -16.25
C PRO A 185 -22.25 -8.66 -14.84
N ASP A 186 -21.44 -9.16 -13.90
CA ASP A 186 -21.40 -8.65 -12.52
C ASP A 186 -21.17 -7.14 -12.43
N SER A 187 -20.44 -6.55 -13.38
CA SER A 187 -20.15 -5.11 -13.43
C SER A 187 -21.41 -4.26 -13.60
N VAL A 188 -22.43 -4.75 -14.31
CA VAL A 188 -23.70 -4.03 -14.48
C VAL A 188 -24.45 -3.97 -13.15
N PHE A 189 -24.48 -5.10 -12.44
CA PHE A 189 -25.07 -5.15 -11.11
C PHE A 189 -24.30 -4.26 -10.14
N ASP A 190 -22.98 -4.45 -10.00
CA ASP A 190 -22.14 -3.72 -9.04
C ASP A 190 -22.08 -2.21 -9.33
N GLY A 191 -22.17 -1.83 -10.61
CA GLY A 191 -22.15 -0.44 -11.08
C GLY A 191 -23.46 0.32 -10.90
N ALA A 192 -24.59 -0.34 -10.65
CA ALA A 192 -25.89 0.35 -10.49
C ALA A 192 -25.92 1.33 -9.31
N ASP A 193 -26.58 2.48 -9.45
CA ASP A 193 -26.62 3.53 -8.42
C ASP A 193 -27.36 3.11 -7.15
N GLN A 194 -28.44 2.34 -7.28
CA GLN A 194 -29.18 1.81 -6.15
C GLN A 194 -29.61 0.37 -6.41
N VAL A 195 -29.49 -0.49 -5.39
CA VAL A 195 -30.05 -1.84 -5.44
C VAL A 195 -30.87 -2.11 -4.21
N GLU A 196 -32.13 -2.48 -4.43
CA GLU A 196 -33.12 -2.76 -3.40
C GLU A 196 -33.34 -4.26 -3.36
N LEU A 197 -33.04 -4.89 -2.21
CA LEU A 197 -33.28 -6.31 -2.02
C LEU A 197 -34.76 -6.53 -1.71
N VAL A 198 -35.44 -7.26 -2.59
CA VAL A 198 -36.82 -7.73 -2.39
C VAL A 198 -36.74 -9.15 -1.84
N ASP A 199 -36.86 -9.26 -0.52
CA ASP A 199 -36.77 -10.51 0.23
C ASP A 199 -38.15 -10.97 0.71
N LEU A 200 -38.37 -12.28 0.65
CA LEU A 200 -39.59 -12.95 1.10
C LEU A 200 -39.17 -14.26 1.76
N GLU A 201 -39.81 -14.64 2.88
CA GLU A 201 -39.50 -15.92 3.52
C GLU A 201 -39.74 -17.11 2.56
N PRO A 202 -38.81 -18.09 2.47
CA PRO A 202 -38.93 -19.22 1.53
C PRO A 202 -40.25 -19.98 1.64
N ASP A 203 -40.75 -20.18 2.86
CA ASP A 203 -42.02 -20.88 3.09
C ASP A 203 -43.23 -20.10 2.54
N GLU A 204 -43.20 -18.75 2.63
CA GLU A 204 -44.22 -17.89 2.05
C GLU A 204 -44.16 -17.90 0.51
N LEU A 205 -42.96 -17.97 -0.07
CA LEU A 205 -42.79 -18.10 -1.51
C LEU A 205 -43.36 -19.44 -2.01
N VAL A 206 -43.13 -20.52 -1.27
CA VAL A 206 -43.71 -21.85 -1.57
C VAL A 206 -45.23 -21.83 -1.42
N SER A 207 -45.77 -21.15 -0.39
CA SER A 207 -47.22 -20.99 -0.23
C SER A 207 -47.84 -20.24 -1.41
N ARG A 208 -47.25 -19.09 -1.81
CA ARG A 208 -47.68 -18.33 -2.99
C ARG A 208 -47.64 -19.15 -4.27
N LEU A 209 -46.66 -20.04 -4.40
CA LEU A 209 -46.56 -20.95 -5.55
C LEU A 209 -47.69 -22.01 -5.55
N ARG A 210 -48.00 -22.59 -4.38
CA ARG A 210 -49.09 -23.57 -4.21
C ARG A 210 -50.48 -22.97 -4.40
N GLU A 211 -50.65 -21.71 -4.03
CA GLU A 211 -51.88 -20.93 -4.23
C GLU A 211 -52.09 -20.49 -5.68
N GLY A 212 -51.21 -20.86 -6.61
CA GLY A 212 -51.32 -20.51 -8.04
C GLY A 212 -50.99 -19.05 -8.35
N LYS A 213 -50.42 -18.29 -7.40
CA LYS A 213 -50.13 -16.85 -7.56
C LYS A 213 -48.88 -16.55 -8.41
N ILE A 214 -48.09 -17.57 -8.76
CA ILE A 214 -46.80 -17.43 -9.47
C ILE A 214 -46.78 -18.16 -10.84
N TYR A 215 -47.32 -19.38 -10.92
CA TYR A 215 -47.45 -20.20 -12.14
C TYR A 215 -48.81 -20.88 -12.19
N ALA A 216 -49.27 -21.28 -13.38
CA ALA A 216 -50.45 -22.15 -13.54
C ALA A 216 -50.20 -23.53 -12.90
N GLU A 217 -51.26 -24.16 -12.36
CA GLU A 217 -51.17 -25.36 -11.49
C GLU A 217 -50.28 -26.49 -12.05
N ALA A 218 -50.32 -26.74 -13.37
CA ALA A 218 -49.53 -27.78 -14.02
C ALA A 218 -48.00 -27.46 -14.10
N GLN A 219 -47.61 -26.18 -14.15
CA GLN A 219 -46.21 -25.74 -14.12
C GLN A 219 -45.68 -25.64 -12.68
N ALA A 220 -46.55 -25.28 -11.72
CA ALA A 220 -46.18 -25.17 -10.31
C ALA A 220 -45.67 -26.51 -9.74
N GLN A 221 -46.32 -27.64 -10.07
CA GLN A 221 -45.91 -28.96 -9.59
C GLN A 221 -44.54 -29.42 -10.11
N ARG A 222 -44.16 -29.08 -11.37
CA ARG A 222 -42.82 -29.40 -11.91
C ARG A 222 -41.73 -28.49 -11.34
N ALA A 223 -42.06 -27.22 -11.09
CA ALA A 223 -41.13 -26.24 -10.52
C ALA A 223 -40.76 -26.55 -9.06
N LEU A 224 -41.69 -27.13 -8.29
CA LEU A 224 -41.48 -27.58 -6.90
C LEU A 224 -40.51 -28.76 -6.76
N GLY A 225 -40.29 -29.56 -7.81
CA GLY A 225 -39.44 -30.75 -7.75
C GLY A 225 -37.93 -30.49 -7.88
N HIS A 226 -37.51 -29.30 -8.34
CA HIS A 226 -36.10 -28.99 -8.60
C HIS A 226 -35.70 -27.61 -8.07
N PHE A 227 -36.23 -26.52 -8.66
CA PHE A 227 -35.77 -25.17 -8.36
C PHE A 227 -36.35 -24.60 -7.06
N PHE A 228 -37.63 -24.86 -6.77
CA PHE A 228 -38.35 -24.31 -5.61
C PHE A 228 -38.36 -25.23 -4.38
N LEU A 229 -37.34 -26.08 -4.24
CA LEU A 229 -37.15 -26.86 -3.01
C LEU A 229 -36.77 -25.92 -1.86
N PRO A 230 -37.31 -26.09 -0.63
CA PRO A 230 -37.02 -25.20 0.50
C PRO A 230 -35.52 -25.02 0.76
N ALA A 231 -34.74 -26.11 0.68
CA ALA A 231 -33.28 -26.05 0.84
C ALA A 231 -32.60 -25.18 -0.24
N ASN A 232 -33.06 -25.27 -1.49
CA ASN A 232 -32.53 -24.46 -2.60
C ASN A 232 -32.90 -22.99 -2.44
N LEU A 233 -34.12 -22.69 -1.99
CA LEU A 233 -34.56 -21.32 -1.74
C LEU A 233 -33.80 -20.67 -0.57
N ILE A 234 -33.53 -21.40 0.50
CA ILE A 234 -32.70 -20.94 1.62
C ILE A 234 -31.28 -20.61 1.12
N ALA A 235 -30.66 -21.50 0.34
CA ALA A 235 -29.34 -21.27 -0.22
C ALA A 235 -29.31 -20.07 -1.18
N LEU A 236 -30.29 -19.95 -2.07
CA LEU A 236 -30.40 -18.80 -2.98
C LEU A 236 -30.58 -17.48 -2.23
N ARG A 237 -31.40 -17.48 -1.17
CA ARG A 237 -31.60 -16.31 -0.29
C ARG A 237 -30.30 -15.92 0.42
N GLU A 238 -29.56 -16.88 0.95
CA GLU A 238 -28.25 -16.66 1.55
C GLU A 238 -27.26 -16.04 0.55
N ILE A 239 -27.17 -16.60 -0.66
CA ILE A 239 -26.30 -16.09 -1.73
C ILE A 239 -26.69 -14.65 -2.11
N ALA A 240 -27.99 -14.35 -2.22
CA ALA A 240 -28.47 -13.01 -2.54
C ALA A 240 -28.13 -12.00 -1.43
N LEU A 241 -28.33 -12.35 -0.16
CA LEU A 241 -27.97 -11.52 1.00
C LEU A 241 -26.46 -11.27 1.05
N ARG A 242 -25.66 -12.31 0.86
CA ARG A 242 -24.20 -12.21 0.83
C ARG A 242 -23.72 -11.30 -0.31
N ARG A 243 -24.31 -11.44 -1.50
CA ARG A 243 -23.97 -10.59 -2.64
C ARG A 243 -24.31 -9.12 -2.40
N MET A 244 -25.43 -8.84 -1.71
CA MET A 244 -25.78 -7.48 -1.30
C MET A 244 -24.78 -6.92 -0.27
N ALA A 245 -24.35 -7.72 0.70
CA ALA A 245 -23.35 -7.32 1.68
C ALA A 245 -22.00 -6.99 1.02
N ASP A 246 -21.55 -7.84 0.08
CA ASP A 246 -20.31 -7.61 -0.68
C ASP A 246 -20.34 -6.28 -1.44
N ARG A 247 -21.50 -5.93 -2.02
CA ARG A 247 -21.70 -4.66 -2.74
C ARG A 247 -21.62 -3.45 -1.80
N VAL A 248 -22.28 -3.52 -0.64
CA VAL A 248 -22.24 -2.44 0.37
C VAL A 248 -20.80 -2.22 0.83
N ASN A 249 -20.05 -3.29 1.08
CA ASN A 249 -18.64 -3.20 1.45
C ASN A 249 -17.79 -2.55 0.35
N ARG A 250 -17.94 -2.95 -0.92
CA ARG A 250 -17.19 -2.34 -2.03
C ARG A 250 -17.46 -0.84 -2.17
N ARG A 251 -18.71 -0.40 -1.95
CA ARG A 251 -19.05 1.02 -1.96
C ARG A 251 -18.50 1.77 -0.76
N ALA A 252 -18.57 1.19 0.44
CA ALA A 252 -17.95 1.78 1.63
C ALA A 252 -16.44 2.00 1.42
N SER A 253 -15.75 1.05 0.78
CA SER A 253 -14.32 1.17 0.44
C SER A 253 -14.03 2.18 -0.69
N ALA A 254 -14.97 2.41 -1.62
CA ALA A 254 -14.80 3.38 -2.71
C ALA A 254 -15.06 4.83 -2.28
N THR A 255 -15.98 5.04 -1.33
CA THR A 255 -16.30 6.37 -0.76
C THR A 255 -15.29 6.79 0.32
N ALA A 256 -14.69 5.83 1.02
CA ALA A 256 -13.59 6.07 1.94
C ALA A 256 -12.25 6.17 1.18
N GLY A 257 -12.02 7.32 0.55
CA GLY A 257 -10.68 7.71 0.10
C GLY A 257 -9.77 7.92 1.31
N GLY A 258 -9.17 6.85 1.83
CA GLY A 258 -8.30 6.93 3.01
C GLY A 258 -7.99 5.59 3.62
N GLN A 259 -6.75 5.12 3.41
CA GLN A 259 -5.81 4.43 4.30
C GLN A 259 -6.22 3.37 5.35
N GLU A 260 -7.49 3.00 5.51
CA GLU A 260 -7.90 1.91 6.43
C GLU A 260 -9.01 1.06 5.79
N ALA A 261 -8.68 0.36 4.70
CA ALA A 261 -9.57 -0.67 4.17
C ALA A 261 -9.46 -1.94 5.04
N GLY A 262 -10.57 -2.29 5.69
CA GLY A 262 -10.73 -3.48 6.51
C GLY A 262 -10.23 -4.74 5.81
N ARG A 263 -9.43 -5.51 6.55
CA ARG A 263 -8.96 -6.86 6.25
C ARG A 263 -10.09 -7.71 5.65
N GLN A 264 -10.07 -7.86 4.33
CA GLN A 264 -10.72 -8.96 3.65
C GLN A 264 -10.07 -10.25 4.21
N ILE A 265 -10.85 -11.17 4.80
CA ILE A 265 -10.31 -12.51 5.14
C ILE A 265 -10.17 -13.25 3.81
N LYS A 266 -9.05 -13.00 3.11
CA LYS A 266 -8.65 -13.83 1.97
C LYS A 266 -8.53 -15.27 2.47
N GLU A 267 -9.22 -16.19 1.82
CA GLU A 267 -8.96 -17.61 2.07
C GLU A 267 -7.50 -17.90 1.73
N HIS A 268 -6.87 -18.78 2.50
CA HIS A 268 -5.47 -19.14 2.32
C HIS A 268 -5.39 -20.66 2.24
N ILE A 269 -5.00 -21.17 1.07
CA ILE A 269 -4.90 -22.60 0.77
C ILE A 269 -3.45 -23.04 0.92
N LEU A 270 -3.25 -24.03 1.79
CA LEU A 270 -1.95 -24.65 2.06
C LEU A 270 -1.87 -26.03 1.40
N ILE A 271 -0.82 -26.27 0.62
CA ILE A 271 -0.48 -27.61 0.14
C ILE A 271 0.78 -28.14 0.80
N CYS A 272 0.80 -29.43 1.14
CA CYS A 272 2.01 -30.08 1.66
C CYS A 272 2.81 -30.76 0.52
N LEU A 273 4.06 -30.33 0.34
CA LEU A 273 4.97 -30.86 -0.66
C LEU A 273 5.66 -32.13 -0.18
N SER A 274 5.81 -33.10 -1.08
CA SER A 274 6.52 -34.36 -0.80
C SER A 274 7.23 -34.91 -2.03
N GLY A 275 8.19 -35.80 -1.82
CA GLY A 275 8.87 -36.54 -2.91
C GLY A 275 8.04 -37.67 -3.51
N ALA A 276 6.72 -37.73 -3.23
CA ALA A 276 5.83 -38.74 -3.80
C ALA A 276 5.42 -38.33 -5.23
N PRO A 277 5.42 -39.26 -6.22
CA PRO A 277 4.98 -38.96 -7.58
C PRO A 277 3.53 -38.45 -7.66
N SER A 278 2.66 -38.87 -6.73
CA SER A 278 1.28 -38.39 -6.66
C SER A 278 1.14 -36.93 -6.26
N ASN A 279 2.14 -36.33 -5.60
CA ASN A 279 2.08 -34.96 -5.11
C ASN A 279 1.91 -33.94 -6.24
N ALA A 280 2.40 -34.21 -7.45
CA ALA A 280 2.15 -33.38 -8.63
C ALA A 280 0.66 -33.20 -8.95
N ARG A 281 -0.16 -34.25 -8.75
CA ARG A 281 -1.62 -34.16 -8.92
C ARG A 281 -2.26 -33.31 -7.82
N VAL A 282 -1.76 -33.44 -6.60
CA VAL A 282 -2.20 -32.63 -5.44
C VAL A 282 -1.95 -31.15 -5.73
N ILE A 283 -0.75 -30.80 -6.22
CA ILE A 283 -0.36 -29.43 -6.58
C ILE A 283 -1.28 -28.84 -7.65
N ARG A 284 -1.51 -29.55 -8.76
CA ARG A 284 -2.39 -29.05 -9.83
C ARG A 284 -3.83 -28.87 -9.38
N THR A 285 -4.31 -29.72 -8.48
CA THR A 285 -5.69 -29.61 -7.98
C THR A 285 -5.80 -28.47 -6.97
N ALA A 286 -4.80 -28.29 -6.11
CA ALA A 286 -4.74 -27.15 -5.19
C ALA A 286 -4.68 -25.82 -5.97
N ALA A 287 -3.90 -25.74 -7.05
CA ALA A 287 -3.84 -24.55 -7.90
C ALA A 287 -5.21 -24.20 -8.52
N ARG A 288 -5.99 -25.21 -8.97
CA ARG A 288 -7.37 -24.98 -9.44
C ARG A 288 -8.29 -24.48 -8.33
N MET A 289 -8.12 -24.99 -7.10
CA MET A 289 -8.88 -24.50 -5.94
C MET A 289 -8.51 -23.04 -5.63
N VAL A 290 -7.24 -22.69 -5.67
CA VAL A 290 -6.74 -21.32 -5.48
C VAL A 290 -7.35 -20.37 -6.49
N GLU A 291 -7.41 -20.74 -7.78
CA GLU A 291 -8.06 -19.95 -8.82
C GLU A 291 -9.56 -19.78 -8.55
N ALA A 292 -10.25 -20.85 -8.17
CA ALA A 292 -11.69 -20.83 -7.88
C ALA A 292 -12.05 -19.99 -6.65
N PHE A 293 -11.25 -20.09 -5.57
CA PHE A 293 -11.49 -19.39 -4.31
C PHE A 293 -10.81 -18.01 -4.24
N ARG A 294 -10.02 -17.64 -5.27
CA ARG A 294 -9.14 -16.45 -5.26
C ARG A 294 -8.33 -16.33 -3.96
N ALA A 295 -7.83 -17.49 -3.53
CA ALA A 295 -7.13 -17.65 -2.26
C ALA A 295 -5.65 -17.32 -2.39
N ASP A 296 -5.00 -16.99 -1.28
CA ASP A 296 -3.55 -17.00 -1.22
C ASP A 296 -3.05 -18.47 -1.29
N PHE A 297 -1.94 -18.73 -1.97
CA PHE A 297 -1.46 -20.09 -2.24
C PHE A 297 -0.08 -20.31 -1.64
N THR A 298 0.01 -21.23 -0.68
CA THR A 298 1.29 -21.59 -0.06
C THR A 298 1.56 -23.07 -0.19
N ALA A 299 2.78 -23.42 -0.59
CA ALA A 299 3.26 -24.79 -0.63
C ALA A 299 4.32 -25.03 0.44
N LEU A 300 3.99 -25.88 1.41
CA LEU A 300 4.78 -26.16 2.59
C LEU A 300 5.56 -27.46 2.46
N PHE A 301 6.87 -27.39 2.64
CA PHE A 301 7.74 -28.56 2.74
C PHE A 301 8.31 -28.66 4.15
N VAL A 302 8.11 -29.79 4.83
CA VAL A 302 8.72 -30.05 6.14
C VAL A 302 9.93 -30.97 5.97
N GLN A 303 11.12 -30.41 6.13
CA GLN A 303 12.37 -31.16 6.06
C GLN A 303 12.67 -31.84 7.40
N ASN A 304 12.59 -33.17 7.41
CA ASN A 304 13.01 -33.98 8.55
C ASN A 304 14.55 -34.09 8.58
N THR A 305 15.16 -33.86 9.74
CA THR A 305 16.61 -33.93 9.97
C THR A 305 17.15 -35.35 10.15
N ALA A 306 16.29 -36.37 10.23
CA ALA A 306 16.74 -37.76 10.19
C ALA A 306 17.18 -38.13 8.76
N PRO A 307 18.40 -38.67 8.55
CA PRO A 307 18.82 -39.17 7.25
C PRO A 307 18.03 -40.44 6.92
N ARG A 308 16.81 -40.29 6.40
CA ARG A 308 16.26 -41.32 5.52
C ARG A 308 17.11 -41.24 4.26
N ARG A 309 17.79 -42.34 3.91
CA ARG A 309 18.27 -42.57 2.54
C ARG A 309 17.03 -42.50 1.64
N SER A 310 16.64 -41.30 1.25
CA SER A 310 15.76 -41.07 0.12
C SER A 310 16.61 -41.37 -1.10
N ASP A 311 16.17 -42.33 -1.91
CA ASP A 311 16.78 -42.60 -3.21
C ASP A 311 16.92 -41.28 -3.97
N ALA A 312 18.02 -41.11 -4.71
CA ALA A 312 18.26 -39.89 -5.52
C ALA A 312 17.00 -39.47 -6.31
N LYS A 313 16.26 -40.47 -6.81
CA LYS A 313 14.97 -40.34 -7.50
C LYS A 313 13.88 -39.60 -6.72
N SER A 314 13.78 -39.77 -5.39
CA SER A 314 12.82 -39.04 -4.55
C SER A 314 13.23 -37.59 -4.30
N ARG A 315 14.54 -37.28 -4.34
CA ARG A 315 15.01 -35.89 -4.25
C ARG A 315 14.77 -35.14 -5.56
N ASP A 316 14.97 -35.81 -6.69
CA ASP A 316 14.67 -35.26 -8.02
C ASP A 316 13.17 -34.99 -8.16
N THR A 317 12.32 -35.96 -7.79
CA THR A 317 10.85 -35.79 -7.81
C THR A 317 10.38 -34.65 -6.90
N LEU A 318 11.01 -34.48 -5.72
CA LEU A 318 10.70 -33.37 -4.83
C LEU A 318 11.08 -32.02 -5.46
N ARG A 319 12.23 -31.95 -6.13
CA ARG A 319 12.67 -30.75 -6.85
C ARG A 319 11.70 -30.38 -7.98
N ASP A 320 11.23 -31.38 -8.72
CA ASP A 320 10.22 -31.18 -9.77
C ASP A 320 8.89 -30.71 -9.19
N ASN A 321 8.46 -31.26 -8.06
CA ASN A 321 7.24 -30.83 -7.36
C ASN A 321 7.36 -29.42 -6.78
N LEU A 322 8.52 -29.04 -6.23
CA LEU A 322 8.79 -27.68 -5.76
C LEU A 322 8.69 -26.68 -6.92
N LYS A 323 9.32 -27.00 -8.06
CA LYS A 323 9.26 -26.17 -9.27
C LYS A 323 7.83 -26.07 -9.80
N LEU A 324 7.10 -27.19 -9.86
CA LEU A 324 5.70 -27.21 -10.31
C LEU A 324 4.79 -26.35 -9.42
N ALA A 325 5.02 -26.33 -8.11
CA ALA A 325 4.25 -25.49 -7.20
C ALA A 325 4.58 -24.01 -7.39
N GLU A 326 5.85 -23.65 -7.58
CA GLU A 326 6.30 -22.28 -7.89
C GLU A 326 5.72 -21.80 -9.23
N ASP A 327 5.75 -22.64 -10.27
CA ASP A 327 5.19 -22.36 -11.61
C ASP A 327 3.67 -22.12 -11.57
N LEU A 328 2.96 -22.77 -10.65
CA LEU A 328 1.53 -22.61 -10.41
C LEU A 328 1.20 -21.49 -9.42
N GLY A 329 2.18 -20.67 -9.04
CA GLY A 329 1.98 -19.47 -8.23
C GLY A 329 1.96 -19.69 -6.71
N ALA A 330 2.42 -20.84 -6.22
CA ALA A 330 2.51 -21.08 -4.78
C ALA A 330 3.75 -20.42 -4.17
N VAL A 331 3.57 -19.77 -3.01
CA VAL A 331 4.69 -19.35 -2.16
C VAL A 331 5.28 -20.57 -1.47
N ILE A 332 6.56 -20.87 -1.72
CA ILE A 332 7.23 -22.02 -1.13
C ILE A 332 7.70 -21.70 0.28
N VAL A 333 7.29 -22.49 1.26
CA VAL A 333 7.75 -22.38 2.65
C VAL A 333 8.39 -23.69 3.08
N THR A 334 9.58 -23.62 3.67
CA THR A 334 10.29 -24.79 4.19
C THR A 334 10.42 -24.70 5.70
N LEU A 335 9.92 -25.71 6.41
CA LEU A 335 10.05 -25.85 7.86
C LEU A 335 10.97 -27.01 8.21
N HIS A 336 11.58 -26.94 9.37
CA HIS A 336 12.45 -28.00 9.89
C HIS A 336 11.90 -28.53 11.20
N GLY A 337 11.51 -29.80 11.22
CA GLY A 337 10.99 -30.46 12.42
C GLY A 337 10.87 -31.97 12.27
N GLU A 338 10.85 -32.66 13.40
CA GLU A 338 10.75 -34.13 13.44
C GLU A 338 9.28 -34.60 13.35
N ASP A 339 8.32 -33.83 13.91
CA ASP A 339 6.88 -34.12 13.85
C ASP A 339 6.18 -33.32 12.75
N VAL A 340 6.11 -33.92 11.55
CA VAL A 340 5.58 -33.29 10.33
C VAL A 340 4.12 -32.79 10.49
N PRO A 341 3.13 -33.60 10.96
CA PRO A 341 1.77 -33.11 11.20
C PRO A 341 1.68 -31.91 12.14
N ALA A 342 2.46 -31.90 13.24
CA ALA A 342 2.45 -30.81 14.21
C ALA A 342 2.98 -29.51 13.62
N GLN A 343 4.07 -29.58 12.85
CA GLN A 343 4.65 -28.42 12.18
C GLN A 343 3.73 -27.84 11.10
N ILE A 344 3.04 -28.69 10.35
CA ILE A 344 2.03 -28.25 9.38
C ILE A 344 0.88 -27.52 10.08
N ALA A 345 0.34 -28.10 11.17
CA ALA A 345 -0.76 -27.49 11.92
C ALA A 345 -0.37 -26.16 12.59
N GLU A 346 0.83 -26.07 13.18
CA GLU A 346 1.35 -24.85 13.80
C GLU A 346 1.50 -23.73 12.76
N TYR A 347 2.14 -24.04 11.63
CA TYR A 347 2.28 -23.08 10.53
C TYR A 347 0.93 -22.64 9.99
N ALA A 348 0.03 -23.59 9.73
CA ALA A 348 -1.29 -23.30 9.20
C ALA A 348 -2.06 -22.33 10.11
N ARG A 349 -1.99 -22.52 11.45
CA ARG A 349 -2.59 -21.60 12.42
C ARG A 349 -1.96 -20.21 12.38
N MET A 350 -0.64 -20.13 12.39
CA MET A 350 0.08 -18.84 12.39
C MET A 350 -0.15 -18.04 11.10
N SER A 351 -0.31 -18.72 9.98
CA SER A 351 -0.47 -18.10 8.66
C SER A 351 -1.92 -17.93 8.22
N GLY A 352 -2.89 -18.21 9.12
CA GLY A 352 -4.31 -18.01 8.86
C GLY A 352 -4.85 -18.88 7.72
N VAL A 353 -4.30 -20.09 7.56
CA VAL A 353 -4.74 -21.04 6.52
C VAL A 353 -6.17 -21.48 6.81
N SER A 354 -7.03 -21.36 5.80
CA SER A 354 -8.43 -21.82 5.89
C SER A 354 -8.60 -23.26 5.41
N LYS A 355 -7.76 -23.70 4.45
CA LYS A 355 -7.89 -25.01 3.79
C LYS A 355 -6.53 -25.67 3.61
N ILE A 356 -6.41 -26.95 3.96
CA ILE A 356 -5.20 -27.76 3.76
C ILE A 356 -5.47 -28.83 2.71
N VAL A 357 -4.68 -28.85 1.63
CA VAL A 357 -4.78 -29.85 0.57
C VAL A 357 -3.64 -30.87 0.70
N VAL A 358 -3.99 -32.14 0.85
CA VAL A 358 -3.03 -33.24 1.06
C VAL A 358 -3.37 -34.45 0.19
N GLY A 359 -2.34 -35.16 -0.26
CA GLY A 359 -2.50 -36.47 -0.90
C GLY A 359 -2.76 -37.58 0.12
N ARG A 360 -3.38 -38.68 -0.32
CA ARG A 360 -3.58 -39.85 0.54
C ARG A 360 -2.24 -40.48 0.93
N SER A 361 -1.98 -40.60 2.23
CA SER A 361 -0.78 -41.29 2.75
C SER A 361 -1.16 -42.71 3.22
N PRO A 362 -0.44 -43.78 2.81
CA PRO A 362 -0.75 -45.13 3.26
C PRO A 362 -0.43 -45.31 4.75
N ALA A 363 -1.35 -45.94 5.49
CA ALA A 363 -1.12 -46.32 6.88
C ALA A 363 -0.14 -47.50 6.96
N GLY A 364 0.96 -47.34 7.70
CA GLY A 364 1.86 -48.43 8.05
C GLY A 364 1.29 -49.24 9.21
N GLY A 365 0.98 -50.52 9.00
CA GLY A 365 0.48 -51.41 10.04
C GLY A 365 1.54 -52.42 10.50
N TRP A 366 1.74 -52.53 11.82
CA TRP A 366 2.29 -53.73 12.47
C TRP A 366 1.11 -54.57 13.01
N LEU A 367 1.31 -55.89 13.18
CA LEU A 367 0.27 -56.86 13.57
C LEU A 367 -0.53 -56.51 14.84
N PHE A 368 -0.06 -55.57 15.68
CA PHE A 368 -0.74 -55.21 16.93
C PHE A 368 -0.94 -53.69 17.17
N ARG A 369 -0.59 -52.81 16.22
CA ARG A 369 -0.89 -51.36 16.36
C ARG A 369 -0.90 -50.63 15.02
N LYS A 370 -2.03 -50.01 14.67
CA LYS A 370 -2.13 -49.07 13.53
C LYS A 370 -1.61 -47.70 13.97
N SER A 371 -0.56 -47.19 13.32
CA SER A 371 -0.17 -45.78 13.49
C SER A 371 -1.15 -44.88 12.72
N LYS A 372 -1.61 -43.79 13.36
CA LYS A 372 -2.51 -42.81 12.72
C LYS A 372 -1.87 -42.20 11.46
N THR A 373 -2.68 -41.93 10.44
CA THR A 373 -2.21 -41.31 9.19
C THR A 373 -1.92 -39.80 9.36
N LEU A 374 -1.17 -39.20 8.42
CA LEU A 374 -0.93 -37.74 8.40
C LEU A 374 -2.25 -36.96 8.46
N VAL A 375 -3.25 -37.40 7.69
CA VAL A 375 -4.58 -36.78 7.64
C VAL A 375 -5.30 -36.89 8.98
N GLU A 376 -5.31 -38.08 9.61
CA GLU A 376 -5.92 -38.27 10.94
C GLU A 376 -5.27 -37.38 11.99
N ARG A 377 -3.93 -37.26 11.98
CA ARG A 377 -3.22 -36.38 12.92
C ARG A 377 -3.48 -34.90 12.64
N LEU A 378 -3.61 -34.48 11.38
CA LEU A 378 -3.96 -33.10 11.04
C LEU A 378 -5.38 -32.75 11.47
N ALA A 379 -6.34 -33.66 11.30
CA ALA A 379 -7.71 -33.50 11.78
C ALA A 379 -7.80 -33.35 13.31
N GLU A 380 -6.89 -33.99 14.07
CA GLU A 380 -6.80 -33.83 15.53
C GLU A 380 -6.11 -32.54 15.96
N LEU A 381 -5.08 -32.11 15.23
CA LEU A 381 -4.22 -30.99 15.61
C LEU A 381 -4.73 -29.62 15.13
N ALA A 382 -5.53 -29.60 14.06
CA ALA A 382 -6.14 -28.42 13.47
C ALA A 382 -7.61 -28.72 13.04
N PRO A 383 -8.52 -29.04 13.98
CA PRO A 383 -9.93 -29.31 13.67
C PRO A 383 -10.67 -28.10 13.08
N GLU A 384 -10.15 -26.89 13.28
CA GLU A 384 -10.68 -25.63 12.76
C GLU A 384 -10.45 -25.43 11.25
N MET A 385 -9.64 -26.28 10.60
CA MET A 385 -9.26 -26.15 9.19
C MET A 385 -9.87 -27.25 8.33
N GLU A 386 -10.37 -26.88 7.15
CA GLU A 386 -10.89 -27.86 6.20
C GLU A 386 -9.72 -28.61 5.53
N THR A 387 -9.68 -29.94 5.69
CA THR A 387 -8.66 -30.79 5.07
C THR A 387 -9.20 -31.51 3.84
N TYR A 388 -8.68 -31.19 2.65
CA TYR A 388 -9.05 -31.79 1.37
C TYR A 388 -8.07 -32.91 1.00
N ILE A 389 -8.59 -34.12 0.83
CA ILE A 389 -7.81 -35.30 0.49
C ILE A 389 -7.96 -35.61 -1.00
N ILE A 390 -6.85 -35.59 -1.73
CA ILE A 390 -6.87 -35.93 -3.16
C ILE A 390 -6.60 -37.43 -3.32
N PRO A 391 -7.52 -38.19 -3.92
CA PRO A 391 -7.36 -39.62 -4.12
C PRO A 391 -6.32 -39.93 -5.21
N ASP A 392 -5.45 -40.89 -4.91
CA ASP A 392 -4.49 -41.43 -5.87
C ASP A 392 -5.17 -42.48 -6.76
N ALA A 393 -5.13 -42.29 -8.08
CA ALA A 393 -5.68 -43.22 -9.06
C ALA A 393 -4.71 -44.37 -9.42
N VAL A 394 -3.44 -44.27 -9.00
CA VAL A 394 -2.43 -45.30 -9.22
C VAL A 394 -2.22 -46.04 -7.90
N PRO A 395 -2.53 -47.33 -7.79
CA PRO A 395 -2.09 -48.11 -6.65
C PRO A 395 -0.56 -48.15 -6.70
N VAL A 396 0.09 -47.34 -5.85
CA VAL A 396 1.52 -47.44 -5.63
C VAL A 396 1.75 -48.85 -5.10
N GLY A 397 2.30 -49.72 -5.94
CA GLY A 397 2.64 -51.09 -5.58
C GLY A 397 3.44 -51.07 -4.28
N ARG A 398 3.05 -51.92 -3.32
CA ARG A 398 3.76 -52.10 -2.05
C ARG A 398 5.26 -52.16 -2.33
N ALA A 399 5.99 -51.12 -1.90
CA ALA A 399 7.44 -51.21 -1.82
C ALA A 399 7.78 -52.39 -0.89
N PRO A 400 8.68 -53.30 -1.28
CA PRO A 400 8.92 -54.52 -0.51
C PRO A 400 9.51 -54.19 0.85
N GLY A 401 8.85 -54.68 1.91
CA GLY A 401 9.42 -54.90 3.24
C GLY A 401 9.88 -53.66 4.01
N HIS A 402 8.99 -53.08 4.82
CA HIS A 402 9.41 -52.34 6.00
C HIS A 402 10.20 -53.27 6.94
N THR A 403 11.52 -53.26 6.85
CA THR A 403 12.38 -53.79 7.91
C THR A 403 12.14 -52.96 9.16
N GLY A 404 11.82 -53.61 10.29
CA GLY A 404 11.37 -52.96 11.53
C GLY A 404 12.32 -51.89 12.10
N PRO A 405 11.88 -51.12 13.12
CA PRO A 405 12.62 -49.99 13.69
C PRO A 405 14.03 -50.39 14.19
N LEU A 406 14.17 -51.63 14.65
CA LEU A 406 15.44 -52.22 15.10
C LEU A 406 16.46 -52.34 13.95
N PHE A 407 16.00 -52.72 12.75
CA PHE A 407 16.85 -52.85 11.56
C PHE A 407 17.21 -51.49 10.96
N ALA A 408 16.31 -50.49 11.08
CA ALA A 408 16.60 -49.11 10.70
C ALA A 408 17.63 -48.45 11.64
N ALA A 409 17.54 -48.72 12.95
CA ALA A 409 18.53 -48.29 13.94
C ALA A 409 19.90 -48.95 13.68
N LEU A 410 19.94 -50.26 13.44
CA LEU A 410 21.16 -51.00 13.07
C LEU A 410 21.78 -50.51 11.73
N ARG A 411 20.95 -50.07 10.79
CA ARG A 411 21.40 -49.54 9.49
C ARG A 411 21.86 -48.08 9.56
N ALA A 412 21.28 -47.26 10.44
CA ALA A 412 21.75 -45.91 10.75
C ALA A 412 23.12 -45.94 11.45
N LEU A 413 23.34 -46.92 12.32
CA LEU A 413 24.66 -47.24 12.88
C LEU A 413 25.68 -47.57 11.76
N ARG A 414 25.33 -48.34 10.72
CA ARG A 414 26.25 -48.67 9.62
C ARG A 414 26.72 -47.50 8.72
N GLY A 415 26.10 -46.31 8.81
CA GLY A 415 26.34 -45.19 7.87
C GLY A 415 27.59 -44.35 8.09
N THR A 416 28.27 -44.47 9.24
CA THR A 416 29.47 -43.69 9.58
C THR A 416 30.56 -44.61 10.11
N ALA A 417 31.26 -45.33 9.22
CA ALA A 417 32.43 -46.10 9.63
C ALA A 417 33.48 -45.16 10.27
N PRO A 418 34.03 -45.49 11.47
CA PRO A 418 34.95 -44.62 12.18
C PRO A 418 36.29 -44.55 11.43
N ARG A 419 36.56 -43.43 10.74
CA ARG A 419 37.81 -43.21 10.00
C ARG A 419 38.90 -42.49 10.79
N SER A 420 38.60 -41.98 11.99
CA SER A 420 39.56 -41.19 12.78
C SER A 420 40.29 -42.04 13.83
N TRP A 421 41.56 -42.37 13.55
CA TRP A 421 42.45 -43.11 14.47
C TRP A 421 42.67 -42.39 15.81
N ARG A 422 42.75 -41.04 15.79
CA ARG A 422 42.94 -40.21 17.00
C ARG A 422 41.85 -40.44 18.06
N GLN A 423 40.62 -40.74 17.63
CA GLN A 423 39.49 -40.91 18.54
C GLN A 423 39.45 -42.31 19.16
N TRP A 424 39.98 -43.32 18.46
CA TRP A 424 40.23 -44.64 19.04
C TRP A 424 41.30 -44.55 20.12
N CYS A 425 42.43 -43.87 19.87
CA CYS A 425 43.46 -43.66 20.89
C CYS A 425 42.91 -42.94 22.13
N ALA A 426 42.11 -41.88 21.94
CA ALA A 426 41.48 -41.17 23.05
C ALA A 426 40.51 -42.07 23.84
N THR A 427 39.71 -42.88 23.15
CA THR A 427 38.78 -43.83 23.79
C THR A 427 39.53 -44.87 24.62
N THR A 428 40.58 -45.46 24.05
CA THR A 428 41.43 -46.44 24.74
C THR A 428 42.14 -45.81 25.94
N ALA A 429 42.66 -44.59 25.81
CA ALA A 429 43.30 -43.88 26.91
C ALA A 429 42.35 -43.61 28.08
N ILE A 430 41.12 -43.17 27.81
CA ILE A 430 40.11 -42.95 28.86
C ILE A 430 39.76 -44.26 29.55
N MET A 431 39.55 -45.35 28.80
CA MET A 431 39.27 -46.67 29.39
C MET A 431 40.44 -47.20 30.21
N ALA A 432 41.69 -46.98 29.77
CA ALA A 432 42.88 -47.35 30.53
C ALA A 432 42.99 -46.57 31.85
N VAL A 433 42.71 -45.26 31.83
CA VAL A 433 42.67 -44.44 33.05
C VAL A 433 41.60 -44.92 34.02
N CYS A 434 40.39 -45.23 33.54
CA CYS A 434 39.33 -45.81 34.36
C CYS A 434 39.73 -47.16 34.95
N SER A 435 40.46 -47.99 34.19
CA SER A 435 40.94 -49.30 34.67
C SER A 435 41.99 -49.16 35.77
N VAL A 436 42.96 -48.26 35.60
CA VAL A 436 44.00 -47.99 36.61
C VAL A 436 43.39 -47.40 37.89
N ALA A 437 42.50 -46.42 37.76
CA ALA A 437 41.78 -45.86 38.90
C ALA A 437 40.86 -46.88 39.58
N GLY A 438 40.23 -47.77 38.80
CA GLY A 438 39.44 -48.89 39.33
C GLY A 438 40.27 -49.87 40.14
N LEU A 439 41.47 -50.24 39.66
CA LEU A 439 42.41 -51.09 40.39
C LEU A 439 42.89 -50.42 41.70
N LEU A 440 43.11 -49.11 41.68
CA LEU A 440 43.43 -48.35 42.89
C LEU A 440 42.26 -48.37 43.89
N MET A 441 41.03 -48.09 43.44
CA MET A 441 39.84 -48.16 44.30
C MET A 441 39.63 -49.56 44.87
N PHE A 442 39.87 -50.59 44.08
CA PHE A 442 39.80 -51.98 44.50
C PHE A 442 40.85 -52.30 45.57
N SER A 443 42.09 -51.82 45.41
CA SER A 443 43.15 -51.98 46.42
C SER A 443 42.84 -51.29 47.76
N LEU A 444 41.98 -50.27 47.72
CA LEU A 444 41.49 -49.54 48.89
C LEU A 444 40.23 -50.18 49.52
N GLY A 445 39.77 -51.32 49.01
CA GLY A 445 38.62 -52.06 49.55
C GLY A 445 37.26 -51.45 49.19
N MET A 446 37.17 -50.63 48.15
CA MET A 446 35.90 -50.06 47.69
C MET A 446 34.96 -51.13 47.11
N PRO A 447 33.64 -51.04 47.33
CA PRO A 447 32.67 -51.94 46.72
C PRO A 447 32.68 -51.88 45.18
N ASN A 448 32.44 -53.03 44.54
CA ASN A 448 32.41 -53.16 43.08
C ASN A 448 31.41 -52.23 42.39
N GLY A 449 30.31 -51.86 43.06
CA GLY A 449 29.35 -50.87 42.55
C GLY A 449 29.96 -49.47 42.33
N GLY A 450 30.89 -49.04 43.19
CA GLY A 450 31.60 -47.76 43.02
C GLY A 450 32.53 -47.77 41.81
N ILE A 451 33.19 -48.91 41.55
CA ILE A 451 34.07 -49.12 40.39
C ILE A 451 33.24 -49.15 39.10
N ALA A 452 32.07 -49.80 39.11
CA ALA A 452 31.13 -49.77 37.98
C ALA A 452 30.68 -48.34 37.64
N GLY A 453 30.41 -47.51 38.66
CA GLY A 453 30.12 -46.09 38.48
C GLY A 453 31.24 -45.30 37.79
N LEU A 454 32.51 -45.61 38.11
CA LEU A 454 33.69 -45.01 37.46
C LEU A 454 33.75 -45.35 35.96
N TYR A 455 33.44 -46.59 35.58
CA TYR A 455 33.39 -47.00 34.17
C TYR A 455 32.23 -46.32 33.42
N MET A 456 31.06 -46.16 34.05
CA MET A 456 29.96 -45.38 33.45
C MET A 456 30.39 -43.92 33.18
N LEU A 457 31.12 -43.30 34.12
CA LEU A 457 31.65 -41.94 33.97
C LEU A 457 32.69 -41.88 32.84
N GLY A 458 33.55 -42.89 32.73
CA GLY A 458 34.48 -43.04 31.60
C GLY A 458 33.78 -43.09 30.24
N VAL A 459 32.70 -43.88 30.13
CA VAL A 459 31.89 -43.98 28.90
C VAL A 459 31.19 -42.67 28.57
N LEU A 460 30.67 -41.95 29.57
CA LEU A 460 30.14 -40.59 29.41
C LEU A 460 31.23 -39.64 28.88
N GLY A 461 32.44 -39.69 29.45
CA GLY A 461 33.59 -38.90 29.00
C GLY A 461 33.95 -39.17 27.54
N VAL A 462 33.97 -40.44 27.12
CA VAL A 462 34.17 -40.82 25.70
C VAL A 462 33.06 -40.24 24.82
N SER A 463 31.80 -40.34 25.23
CA SER A 463 30.65 -39.80 24.49
C SER A 463 30.74 -38.28 24.29
N ILE A 464 31.26 -37.54 25.29
CA ILE A 464 31.44 -36.08 25.26
C ILE A 464 32.67 -35.64 24.45
N LEU A 465 33.76 -36.42 24.47
CA LEU A 465 35.03 -36.01 23.86
C LEU A 465 35.21 -36.50 22.41
N THR A 466 34.57 -37.60 22.02
CA THR A 466 34.71 -38.17 20.66
C THR A 466 33.59 -37.70 19.72
N THR A 467 33.85 -37.69 18.41
CA THR A 467 32.86 -37.27 17.41
C THR A 467 32.30 -38.49 16.68
N GLY A 468 31.31 -39.14 17.27
CA GLY A 468 30.55 -40.19 16.60
C GLY A 468 29.90 -41.16 17.58
N PRO A 469 28.76 -41.77 17.22
CA PRO A 469 28.04 -42.67 18.12
C PRO A 469 28.80 -43.99 18.36
N TRP A 470 29.63 -44.43 17.42
CA TRP A 470 30.36 -45.69 17.51
C TRP A 470 31.40 -45.75 18.64
N TYR A 471 32.05 -44.64 18.95
CA TYR A 471 33.07 -44.60 19.99
C TYR A 471 32.46 -44.79 21.39
N GLY A 472 31.29 -44.19 21.63
CA GLY A 472 30.53 -44.41 22.87
C GLY A 472 30.01 -45.85 22.99
N VAL A 473 29.49 -46.43 21.90
CA VAL A 473 29.03 -47.83 21.90
C VAL A 473 30.18 -48.80 22.14
N ALA A 474 31.31 -48.61 21.44
CA ALA A 474 32.50 -49.43 21.61
C ALA A 474 33.07 -49.31 23.03
N ALA A 475 33.12 -48.10 23.59
CA ALA A 475 33.52 -47.88 24.98
C ALA A 475 32.57 -48.52 25.99
N SER A 476 31.27 -48.57 25.72
CA SER A 476 30.28 -49.20 26.59
C SER A 476 30.51 -50.71 26.68
N VAL A 477 30.69 -51.37 25.53
CA VAL A 477 30.97 -52.81 25.47
C VAL A 477 32.33 -53.14 26.07
N ALA A 478 33.36 -52.36 25.71
CA ALA A 478 34.71 -52.53 26.26
C ALA A 478 34.75 -52.27 27.77
N GLY A 479 34.05 -51.26 28.26
CA GLY A 479 33.99 -50.92 29.68
C GLY A 479 33.32 -52.00 30.53
N VAL A 480 32.21 -52.58 30.05
CA VAL A 480 31.57 -53.73 30.72
C VAL A 480 32.50 -54.95 30.72
N GLY A 481 33.13 -55.26 29.57
CA GLY A 481 34.07 -56.38 29.48
C GLY A 481 35.33 -56.20 30.33
N LEU A 482 35.89 -54.99 30.39
CA LEU A 482 37.04 -54.66 31.24
C LEU A 482 36.68 -54.74 32.72
N PHE A 483 35.48 -54.29 33.09
CA PHE A 483 35.00 -54.37 34.46
C PHE A 483 34.77 -55.81 34.91
N ASP A 484 34.12 -56.63 34.06
CA ASP A 484 33.92 -58.07 34.29
C ASP A 484 35.26 -58.80 34.47
N PHE A 485 36.17 -58.63 33.50
CA PHE A 485 37.46 -59.32 33.50
C PHE A 485 38.35 -58.99 34.70
N LEU A 486 38.33 -57.76 35.21
CA LEU A 486 39.26 -57.30 36.25
C LEU A 486 38.69 -57.42 37.67
N PHE A 487 37.38 -57.25 37.87
CA PHE A 487 36.80 -57.04 39.21
C PHE A 487 35.71 -58.05 39.62
N VAL A 488 35.17 -58.84 38.69
CA VAL A 488 34.15 -59.86 38.98
C VAL A 488 34.81 -61.21 39.24
N GLU A 489 34.28 -61.98 40.19
CA GLU A 489 34.85 -63.29 40.56
C GLU A 489 34.25 -64.44 39.74
N PRO A 490 35.08 -65.38 39.22
CA PRO A 490 36.54 -65.44 39.28
C PRO A 490 37.23 -64.43 38.35
N ARG A 491 38.21 -63.72 38.90
CA ARG A 491 38.93 -62.63 38.21
C ARG A 491 39.80 -63.17 37.08
N PHE A 492 40.01 -62.33 36.06
CA PHE A 492 40.69 -62.68 34.80
C PHE A 492 39.96 -63.75 33.98
N SER A 493 38.65 -63.90 34.22
CA SER A 493 37.74 -64.75 33.47
C SER A 493 36.47 -63.96 33.12
N PHE A 494 35.78 -64.35 32.05
CA PHE A 494 34.47 -63.80 31.67
C PHE A 494 33.29 -64.67 32.19
N THR A 495 33.56 -65.53 33.18
CA THR A 495 32.57 -66.44 33.76
C THR A 495 31.88 -65.78 34.93
N VAL A 496 30.59 -65.48 34.79
CA VAL A 496 29.78 -64.78 35.80
C VAL A 496 28.89 -65.80 36.52
N TYR A 497 29.17 -66.07 37.79
CA TYR A 497 28.40 -67.04 38.59
C TYR A 497 27.27 -66.39 39.39
N ASP A 498 27.42 -65.11 39.74
CA ASP A 498 26.47 -64.41 40.58
C ASP A 498 25.46 -63.60 39.75
N THR A 499 24.18 -63.82 40.03
CA THR A 499 23.06 -63.09 39.41
C THR A 499 23.08 -61.59 39.71
N GLU A 500 23.76 -61.15 40.77
CA GLU A 500 23.89 -59.72 41.10
C GLU A 500 24.62 -58.91 40.00
N TYR A 501 25.69 -59.48 39.41
CA TYR A 501 26.46 -58.80 38.36
C TYR A 501 25.73 -58.71 37.03
N VAL A 502 24.83 -59.65 36.73
CA VAL A 502 23.98 -59.60 35.52
C VAL A 502 23.10 -58.34 35.54
N GLY A 503 22.53 -58.00 36.70
CA GLY A 503 21.78 -56.76 36.89
C GLY A 503 22.64 -55.51 36.70
N LEU A 504 23.87 -55.53 37.24
CA LEU A 504 24.82 -54.42 37.13
C LEU A 504 25.28 -54.18 35.69
N PHE A 505 25.59 -55.24 34.91
CA PHE A 505 25.97 -55.10 33.50
C PHE A 505 24.81 -54.57 32.64
N CYS A 506 23.59 -55.05 32.89
CA CYS A 506 22.39 -54.54 32.21
C CYS A 506 22.17 -53.06 32.52
N ALA A 507 22.34 -52.65 33.78
CA ALA A 507 22.26 -51.25 34.19
C ALA A 507 23.36 -50.41 33.52
N MET A 508 24.62 -50.86 33.52
CA MET A 508 25.73 -50.17 32.85
C MET A 508 25.50 -49.99 31.35
N LEU A 509 24.99 -51.01 30.65
CA LEU A 509 24.67 -50.92 29.22
C LEU A 509 23.50 -49.96 28.97
N LEU A 510 22.44 -50.01 29.78
CA LEU A 510 21.29 -49.11 29.66
C LEU A 510 21.68 -47.65 29.91
N VAL A 511 22.40 -47.38 31.00
CA VAL A 511 22.87 -46.02 31.33
C VAL A 511 23.81 -45.51 30.23
N SER A 512 24.73 -46.33 29.73
CA SER A 512 25.65 -45.94 28.67
C SER A 512 24.96 -45.68 27.33
N ALA A 513 23.99 -46.51 26.95
CA ALA A 513 23.19 -46.31 25.74
C ALA A 513 22.30 -45.07 25.83
N ALA A 514 21.66 -44.84 26.98
CA ALA A 514 20.89 -43.63 27.26
C ALA A 514 21.77 -42.39 27.17
N THR A 515 22.96 -42.44 27.77
CA THR A 515 23.95 -41.35 27.74
C THR A 515 24.39 -41.04 26.31
N SER A 516 24.73 -42.05 25.52
CA SER A 516 25.14 -41.85 24.11
C SER A 516 24.01 -41.26 23.26
N ALA A 517 22.76 -41.67 23.49
CA ALA A 517 21.59 -41.12 22.81
C ALA A 517 21.32 -39.66 23.20
N ILE A 518 21.44 -39.31 24.48
CA ILE A 518 21.25 -37.94 24.98
C ILE A 518 22.34 -37.01 24.44
N THR A 519 23.62 -37.40 24.52
CA THR A 519 24.72 -36.59 24.00
C THR A 519 24.63 -36.39 22.49
N GLY A 520 24.20 -37.42 21.75
CA GLY A 520 23.97 -37.34 20.31
C GLY A 520 22.87 -36.31 19.94
N ARG A 521 21.74 -36.36 20.65
CA ARG A 521 20.63 -35.40 20.47
C ARG A 521 21.02 -33.98 20.86
N ALA A 522 21.68 -33.79 22.01
CA ALA A 522 22.10 -32.48 22.49
C ALA A 522 23.06 -31.76 21.50
N ARG A 523 24.00 -32.48 20.89
CA ARG A 523 24.91 -31.92 19.87
C ARG A 523 24.19 -31.55 18.57
N MET A 524 23.22 -32.35 18.15
CA MET A 524 22.38 -32.01 16.99
C MET A 524 21.58 -30.75 17.25
N GLN A 525 20.98 -30.62 18.44
CA GLN A 525 20.23 -29.44 18.84
C GLN A 525 21.12 -28.19 18.92
N ALA A 526 22.31 -28.29 19.51
CA ALA A 526 23.26 -27.17 19.58
C ALA A 526 23.72 -26.68 18.19
N ARG A 527 23.97 -27.62 17.25
CA ARG A 527 24.31 -27.26 15.85
C ARG A 527 23.15 -26.56 15.13
N GLN A 528 21.92 -27.01 15.36
CA GLN A 528 20.73 -26.37 14.80
C GLN A 528 20.56 -24.94 15.34
N SER A 529 20.74 -24.74 16.64
CA SER A 529 20.68 -23.39 17.25
C SER A 529 21.77 -22.46 16.72
N ALA A 530 23.00 -22.96 16.51
CA ALA A 530 24.09 -22.15 15.98
C ALA A 530 23.85 -21.67 14.54
N VAL A 531 23.32 -22.54 13.67
CA VAL A 531 22.96 -22.16 12.29
C VAL A 531 21.82 -21.14 12.27
N ARG A 532 20.81 -21.32 13.14
CA ARG A 532 19.70 -20.36 13.28
C ARG A 532 20.19 -19.00 13.78
N ALA A 533 21.06 -18.96 14.79
CA ALA A 533 21.60 -17.73 15.36
C ALA A 533 22.37 -16.91 14.32
N LEU A 534 23.24 -17.55 13.52
CA LEU A 534 23.98 -16.89 12.46
C LEU A 534 23.05 -16.29 11.38
N HIS A 535 22.01 -17.02 10.98
CA HIS A 535 21.06 -16.55 9.97
C HIS A 535 20.28 -15.33 10.46
N THR A 536 19.80 -15.36 11.71
CA THR A 536 19.08 -14.24 12.34
C THR A 536 19.98 -13.01 12.52
N GLU A 537 21.25 -13.21 12.89
CA GLU A 537 22.21 -12.10 13.06
C GLU A 537 22.48 -11.37 11.74
N LEU A 538 22.62 -12.10 10.63
CA LEU A 538 22.84 -11.52 9.30
C LEU A 538 21.65 -10.66 8.83
N LEU A 539 20.41 -11.13 9.05
CA LEU A 539 19.19 -10.38 8.69
C LEU A 539 18.98 -9.15 9.57
N LEU A 540 19.08 -9.29 10.90
CA LEU A 540 18.95 -8.15 11.82
C LEU A 540 20.05 -7.10 11.62
N GLY A 541 21.25 -7.54 11.26
CA GLY A 541 22.35 -6.66 10.90
C GLY A 541 22.04 -5.83 9.65
N ASN A 542 21.42 -6.42 8.62
CA ASN A 542 21.00 -5.71 7.42
C ASN A 542 19.93 -4.67 7.72
N SER A 543 18.84 -5.11 8.38
CA SER A 543 17.71 -4.25 8.73
C SER A 543 18.15 -2.98 9.48
N ARG A 544 19.04 -3.10 10.47
CA ARG A 544 19.59 -1.94 11.20
C ARG A 544 20.40 -0.97 10.34
N ARG A 545 21.08 -1.45 9.30
CA ARG A 545 21.86 -0.59 8.39
C ARG A 545 20.95 0.11 7.39
N LEU A 546 19.94 -0.58 6.85
CA LEU A 546 18.92 0.03 6.00
C LEU A 546 18.11 1.09 6.75
N GLN A 547 17.79 0.88 8.03
CA GLN A 547 17.11 1.88 8.86
C GLN A 547 17.94 3.15 9.13
N LYS A 548 19.28 3.08 9.01
CA LYS A 548 20.16 4.25 9.18
C LYS A 548 20.36 5.03 7.88
N ALA A 549 19.97 4.47 6.74
CA ALA A 549 20.03 5.17 5.47
C ALA A 549 18.99 6.29 5.46
N LYS A 550 19.41 7.50 5.07
CA LYS A 550 18.56 8.70 5.12
C LYS A 550 17.68 8.87 3.90
N ASP A 551 18.16 8.42 2.73
CA ASP A 551 17.54 8.70 1.44
C ASP A 551 17.54 7.44 0.56
N GLU A 552 16.65 7.39 -0.45
CA GLU A 552 16.55 6.30 -1.43
C GLU A 552 17.91 5.88 -2.05
N PRO A 553 18.80 6.80 -2.48
CA PRO A 553 20.14 6.45 -2.95
C PRO A 553 21.01 5.71 -1.93
N ALA A 554 20.90 6.07 -0.65
CA ALA A 554 21.66 5.43 0.42
C ALA A 554 21.15 4.01 0.71
N ILE A 555 19.83 3.81 0.62
CA ILE A 555 19.19 2.48 0.75
C ILE A 555 19.65 1.54 -0.38
N LEU A 556 19.63 2.01 -1.63
CA LEU A 556 20.07 1.23 -2.79
C LEU A 556 21.55 0.89 -2.73
N LEU A 557 22.42 1.85 -2.35
CA LEU A 557 23.85 1.62 -2.21
C LEU A 557 24.19 0.61 -1.11
N GLU A 558 23.54 0.74 0.06
CA GLU A 558 23.75 -0.20 1.17
C GLU A 558 23.28 -1.61 0.80
N THR A 559 22.18 -1.73 0.06
CA THR A 559 21.69 -3.01 -0.45
C THR A 559 22.66 -3.64 -1.47
N ALA A 560 23.23 -2.84 -2.37
CA ALA A 560 24.24 -3.30 -3.32
C ALA A 560 25.46 -3.88 -2.60
N ARG A 561 25.93 -3.16 -1.57
CA ARG A 561 27.04 -3.58 -0.70
C ARG A 561 26.72 -4.89 0.02
N GLN A 562 25.49 -4.98 0.51
CA GLN A 562 24.81 -6.16 1.07
C GLN A 562 25.06 -7.44 0.29
N LEU A 563 24.37 -7.43 -0.86
CA LEU A 563 24.32 -8.53 -1.82
C LEU A 563 25.72 -8.87 -2.33
N GLY A 564 26.54 -7.88 -2.68
CA GLY A 564 27.88 -8.15 -3.18
C GLY A 564 28.83 -8.74 -2.14
N THR A 565 28.72 -8.33 -0.87
CA THR A 565 29.55 -8.90 0.22
C THR A 565 29.16 -10.35 0.52
N LEU A 566 27.85 -10.63 0.58
CA LEU A 566 27.34 -11.96 0.94
C LEU A 566 27.51 -12.98 -0.19
N LEU A 567 27.33 -12.55 -1.44
CA LEU A 567 27.42 -13.41 -2.62
C LEU A 567 28.83 -13.46 -3.21
N GLY A 568 29.72 -12.57 -2.77
CA GLY A 568 31.08 -12.45 -3.30
C GLY A 568 31.11 -12.12 -4.80
N CYS A 569 30.15 -11.32 -5.26
CA CYS A 569 29.98 -10.90 -6.65
C CYS A 569 29.83 -9.38 -6.78
N GLU A 570 30.07 -8.83 -7.96
CA GLU A 570 29.72 -7.43 -8.23
C GLU A 570 28.20 -7.32 -8.30
N THR A 571 27.65 -6.32 -7.60
CA THR A 571 26.21 -6.05 -7.57
C THR A 571 25.95 -4.62 -7.94
N THR A 572 24.94 -4.41 -8.79
CA THR A 572 24.52 -3.09 -9.25
C THR A 572 23.02 -2.94 -9.05
N LEU A 573 22.56 -1.84 -8.44
CA LEU A 573 21.12 -1.55 -8.33
C LEU A 573 20.71 -0.41 -9.26
N TYR A 574 19.53 -0.57 -9.85
CA TYR A 574 18.81 0.40 -10.67
C TYR A 574 17.50 0.78 -9.97
N SER A 575 17.21 2.06 -9.81
CA SER A 575 15.88 2.50 -9.33
C SER A 575 14.82 2.34 -10.43
N VAL A 576 13.58 2.11 -10.02
CA VAL A 576 12.42 2.04 -10.93
C VAL A 576 11.37 3.06 -10.48
N ARG A 577 10.95 3.91 -11.42
CA ARG A 577 9.80 4.82 -11.26
C ARG A 577 8.79 4.56 -12.36
N GLN A 578 7.51 4.42 -11.98
CA GLN A 578 6.41 4.20 -12.92
C GLN A 578 6.65 3.03 -13.91
N GLY A 579 7.33 1.96 -13.47
CA GLY A 579 7.64 0.79 -14.29
C GLY A 579 8.79 1.00 -15.30
N LEU A 580 9.43 2.16 -15.30
CA LEU A 580 10.60 2.48 -16.12
C LEU A 580 11.87 2.42 -15.27
N LEU A 581 12.91 1.78 -15.81
CA LEU A 581 14.21 1.64 -15.18
C LEU A 581 14.98 2.96 -15.30
N GLU A 582 15.38 3.55 -14.18
CA GLU A 582 16.28 4.70 -14.16
C GLU A 582 17.71 4.21 -14.46
N THR A 583 18.19 4.51 -15.67
CA THR A 583 19.54 4.12 -16.10
C THR A 583 20.64 4.95 -15.42
N ARG A 584 20.28 6.06 -14.74
CA ARG A 584 21.16 6.88 -13.88
C ARG A 584 20.33 7.58 -12.79
N PRO A 585 20.81 7.65 -11.53
CA PRO A 585 22.06 7.11 -11.01
C PRO A 585 22.05 5.59 -10.83
N VAL A 586 23.21 4.96 -10.99
CA VAL A 586 23.42 3.51 -10.80
C VAL A 586 24.24 3.31 -9.52
N PHE A 587 23.93 2.27 -8.75
CA PHE A 587 24.58 1.99 -7.46
C PHE A 587 25.42 0.70 -7.52
N PRO A 588 26.65 0.75 -8.05
CA PRO A 588 27.52 -0.41 -8.16
C PRO A 588 28.30 -0.67 -6.87
N TYR A 589 28.52 -1.94 -6.57
CA TYR A 589 29.43 -2.40 -5.53
C TYR A 589 30.28 -3.58 -6.02
N ARG A 590 31.58 -3.50 -5.78
CA ARG A 590 32.56 -4.56 -6.07
C ARG A 590 33.25 -4.97 -4.78
N ALA A 591 33.15 -6.25 -4.45
CA ALA A 591 33.87 -6.83 -3.31
C ALA A 591 35.35 -7.07 -3.69
N ASP A 592 36.17 -6.02 -3.76
CA ASP A 592 37.63 -6.19 -3.88
C ASP A 592 38.23 -6.55 -2.51
N LYS A 593 39.27 -7.39 -2.55
CA LYS A 593 39.89 -8.08 -1.41
C LYS A 593 40.19 -7.15 -0.23
N MET A 594 39.80 -7.63 0.96
CA MET A 594 40.20 -7.20 2.29
C MET A 594 41.61 -6.58 2.36
N GLN A 595 41.69 -5.24 2.45
CA GLN A 595 42.68 -4.49 3.25
C GLN A 595 42.36 -2.98 3.25
N GLY A 596 42.14 -2.44 4.45
CA GLY A 596 42.54 -1.08 4.86
C GLY A 596 41.86 0.15 4.25
N SER A 597 41.06 0.84 5.06
CA SER A 597 40.93 2.31 5.11
C SER A 597 40.94 3.07 3.75
N GLY A 598 39.76 3.26 3.16
CA GLY A 598 39.56 4.24 2.10
C GLY A 598 38.11 4.69 2.07
N SER A 599 37.88 6.00 2.12
CA SER A 599 36.55 6.62 1.99
C SER A 599 35.84 6.17 0.71
N PRO A 600 34.49 6.22 0.67
CA PRO A 600 33.73 5.96 -0.55
C PRO A 600 34.00 7.10 -1.54
N ARG A 601 35.13 7.04 -2.24
CA ARG A 601 35.44 7.92 -3.35
C ARG A 601 34.46 7.56 -4.45
N ALA A 602 33.56 8.50 -4.75
CA ALA A 602 32.62 8.44 -5.85
C ALA A 602 33.29 7.76 -7.06
N ALA A 603 32.64 6.70 -7.57
CA ALA A 603 33.05 5.95 -8.74
C ALA A 603 33.02 6.87 -9.97
N SER A 604 33.98 7.77 -10.07
CA SER A 604 34.24 8.58 -11.25
C SER A 604 35.16 7.76 -12.15
N ARG A 605 34.66 7.52 -13.37
CA ARG A 605 35.39 7.14 -14.58
C ARG A 605 35.85 5.67 -14.63
N HIS A 606 35.13 4.88 -15.45
CA HIS A 606 35.46 3.55 -16.00
C HIS A 606 34.77 2.30 -15.40
N SER A 607 33.45 2.34 -15.16
CA SER A 607 32.66 1.11 -15.35
C SER A 607 32.23 1.07 -16.82
N LYS A 608 32.67 0.05 -17.57
CA LYS A 608 32.20 -0.20 -18.94
C LYS A 608 30.66 -0.19 -18.91
N SER A 609 30.03 0.61 -19.76
CA SER A 609 28.58 0.60 -19.96
C SER A 609 28.09 -0.84 -19.97
N THR A 610 27.15 -1.16 -19.07
CA THR A 610 26.38 -2.40 -19.14
C THR A 610 25.95 -2.58 -20.61
N PRO A 611 26.23 -3.72 -21.25
CA PRO A 611 25.86 -3.94 -22.65
C PRO A 611 24.38 -3.63 -22.86
N LYS A 612 24.02 -3.03 -24.01
CA LYS A 612 22.62 -2.64 -24.31
C LYS A 612 21.65 -3.81 -24.11
N ASP A 613 22.10 -5.03 -24.41
CA ASP A 613 21.32 -6.25 -24.24
C ASP A 613 20.95 -6.53 -22.78
N GLU A 614 21.86 -6.24 -21.84
CA GLU A 614 21.70 -6.48 -20.40
C GLU A 614 20.76 -5.43 -19.75
N LEU A 615 20.80 -4.18 -20.21
CA LEU A 615 19.81 -3.15 -19.81
C LEU A 615 18.40 -3.51 -20.26
N GLY A 616 18.25 -4.14 -21.43
CA GLY A 616 16.97 -4.66 -21.91
C GLY A 616 16.40 -5.75 -21.00
N VAL A 617 17.27 -6.62 -20.45
CA VAL A 617 16.87 -7.63 -19.46
C VAL A 617 16.44 -6.97 -18.15
N ALA A 618 17.19 -5.98 -17.65
CA ALA A 618 16.82 -5.24 -16.44
C ALA A 618 15.45 -4.54 -16.58
N GLN A 619 15.18 -3.89 -17.72
CA GLN A 619 13.88 -3.27 -18.00
C GLN A 619 12.75 -4.31 -18.13
N TRP A 620 13.04 -5.49 -18.66
CA TRP A 620 12.09 -6.60 -18.69
C TRP A 620 11.73 -7.06 -17.27
N VAL A 621 12.71 -7.18 -16.38
CA VAL A 621 12.48 -7.51 -14.96
C VAL A 621 11.65 -6.44 -14.27
N ALA A 622 11.95 -5.15 -14.51
CA ALA A 622 11.17 -4.03 -13.96
C ALA A 622 9.69 -4.07 -14.38
N LYS A 623 9.39 -4.50 -15.61
CA LYS A 623 8.02 -4.57 -16.14
C LYS A 623 7.27 -5.84 -15.74
N ASN A 624 7.95 -6.98 -15.68
CA ASN A 624 7.30 -8.29 -15.50
C ASN A 624 7.38 -8.82 -14.07
N ASN A 625 8.12 -8.15 -13.18
CA ASN A 625 8.33 -8.54 -11.79
C ASN A 625 8.78 -10.02 -11.62
N ARG A 626 9.69 -10.47 -12.48
CA ARG A 626 10.23 -11.84 -12.47
C ARG A 626 11.75 -11.82 -12.59
N PRO A 627 12.49 -12.65 -11.83
CA PRO A 627 13.93 -12.79 -12.02
C PRO A 627 14.27 -13.24 -13.45
N ALA A 628 15.35 -12.72 -14.01
CA ALA A 628 15.81 -13.06 -15.36
C ALA A 628 17.33 -13.09 -15.46
N GLY A 629 17.86 -13.77 -16.48
CA GLY A 629 19.30 -13.86 -16.75
C GLY A 629 19.95 -15.16 -16.27
N ALA A 630 21.26 -15.11 -16.04
CA ALA A 630 22.09 -16.27 -15.73
C ALA A 630 21.56 -17.07 -14.52
N GLY A 631 21.20 -18.34 -14.75
CA GLY A 631 20.69 -19.23 -13.70
C GLY A 631 19.17 -19.19 -13.48
N THR A 632 18.42 -18.52 -14.37
CA THR A 632 16.95 -18.50 -14.38
C THR A 632 16.38 -19.10 -15.66
N ASP A 633 15.09 -19.47 -15.65
CA ASP A 633 14.39 -19.97 -16.84
C ASP A 633 13.99 -18.84 -17.82
N SER A 634 14.06 -17.57 -17.37
CA SER A 634 13.67 -16.39 -18.14
C SER A 634 14.91 -15.65 -18.66
N LEU A 635 15.08 -15.60 -19.99
CA LEU A 635 16.22 -14.95 -20.66
C LEU A 635 17.61 -15.49 -20.19
N PRO A 636 17.85 -16.83 -20.20
CA PRO A 636 19.07 -17.45 -19.65
C PRO A 636 20.37 -17.10 -20.38
N GLY A 637 20.28 -16.47 -21.57
CA GLY A 637 21.44 -16.11 -22.39
C GLY A 637 22.21 -14.87 -21.92
N SER A 638 21.69 -14.16 -20.93
CA SER A 638 22.40 -13.03 -20.28
C SER A 638 23.54 -13.54 -19.39
N ARG A 639 24.61 -12.75 -19.30
CA ARG A 639 25.77 -13.09 -18.45
C ARG A 639 25.55 -12.72 -16.99
N HIS A 640 24.56 -11.87 -16.71
CA HIS A 640 24.26 -11.35 -15.39
C HIS A 640 22.92 -11.92 -14.92
N SER A 641 22.66 -11.88 -13.62
CA SER A 641 21.35 -12.23 -13.09
C SER A 641 20.66 -11.01 -12.52
N PHE A 642 19.40 -10.84 -12.87
CA PHE A 642 18.57 -9.71 -12.49
C PHE A 642 17.46 -10.14 -11.55
N ILE A 643 17.33 -9.45 -10.42
CA ILE A 643 16.34 -9.74 -9.38
C ILE A 643 15.49 -8.48 -9.16
N PRO A 644 14.15 -8.59 -9.20
CA PRO A 644 13.28 -7.48 -8.87
C PRO A 644 13.29 -7.23 -7.36
N ILE A 645 13.35 -5.96 -6.98
CA ILE A 645 13.08 -5.47 -5.63
C ILE A 645 11.68 -4.86 -5.69
N SER A 646 10.67 -5.67 -5.36
CA SER A 646 9.27 -5.32 -5.51
C SER A 646 8.54 -5.21 -4.17
N SER A 647 7.70 -4.20 -4.07
CA SER A 647 6.61 -4.14 -3.08
C SER A 647 5.42 -4.98 -3.57
N GLN A 648 4.39 -5.13 -2.74
CA GLN A 648 3.09 -5.71 -3.13
C GLN A 648 2.42 -4.98 -4.31
N SER A 649 2.76 -3.71 -4.53
CA SER A 649 2.10 -2.83 -5.52
C SER A 649 2.92 -2.59 -6.80
N ALA A 650 4.25 -2.58 -6.73
CA ALA A 650 5.13 -2.24 -7.86
C ALA A 650 6.58 -2.71 -7.66
N VAL A 651 7.33 -2.81 -8.77
CA VAL A 651 8.79 -2.95 -8.74
C VAL A 651 9.42 -1.59 -8.43
N LEU A 652 10.22 -1.53 -7.36
CA LEU A 652 10.86 -0.30 -6.86
C LEU A 652 12.31 -0.17 -7.33
N ALA A 653 13.01 -1.30 -7.49
CA ALA A 653 14.37 -1.35 -8.01
C ALA A 653 14.66 -2.72 -8.68
N VAL A 654 15.76 -2.80 -9.42
CA VAL A 654 16.27 -4.05 -10.00
C VAL A 654 17.73 -4.21 -9.59
N ALA A 655 18.06 -5.36 -9.00
CA ALA A 655 19.43 -5.73 -8.64
C ALA A 655 20.03 -6.63 -9.74
N GLU A 656 21.17 -6.20 -10.27
CA GLU A 656 22.00 -6.92 -11.22
C GLU A 656 23.18 -7.56 -10.49
N LEU A 657 23.37 -8.86 -10.68
CA LEU A 657 24.44 -9.67 -10.10
C LEU A 657 25.36 -10.15 -11.22
N HIS A 658 26.63 -9.76 -11.20
CA HIS A 658 27.62 -10.25 -12.15
C HIS A 658 28.10 -11.64 -11.74
N VAL A 659 27.87 -12.64 -12.60
CA VAL A 659 28.35 -14.00 -12.37
C VAL A 659 29.72 -14.17 -13.05
N LEU A 660 30.75 -14.47 -12.25
CA LEU A 660 32.08 -14.76 -12.80
C LEU A 660 32.07 -16.11 -13.57
N PRO A 661 32.76 -16.22 -14.72
CA PRO A 661 32.84 -17.46 -15.49
C PRO A 661 33.39 -18.62 -14.64
N GLY A 662 32.70 -19.76 -14.60
CA GLY A 662 33.13 -20.97 -13.89
C GLY A 662 32.66 -21.11 -12.43
N ARG A 663 31.91 -20.13 -11.90
CA ARG A 663 31.20 -20.27 -10.61
C ARG A 663 29.72 -20.57 -10.82
N THR A 664 29.14 -21.41 -9.97
CA THR A 664 27.68 -21.63 -9.92
C THR A 664 26.98 -20.33 -9.57
N THR A 665 25.91 -20.00 -10.30
CA THR A 665 25.10 -18.80 -10.08
C THR A 665 24.56 -18.80 -8.64
N PRO A 666 24.60 -17.69 -7.89
CA PRO A 666 24.10 -17.65 -6.52
C PRO A 666 22.61 -18.00 -6.38
N LEU A 667 21.84 -17.93 -7.47
CA LEU A 667 20.44 -18.32 -7.53
C LEU A 667 20.22 -19.83 -7.81
N ALA A 668 21.28 -20.59 -8.09
CA ALA A 668 21.18 -22.04 -8.29
C ALA A 668 21.15 -22.83 -6.97
N ASP A 669 21.71 -22.27 -5.90
CA ASP A 669 21.59 -22.83 -4.55
C ASP A 669 20.36 -22.28 -3.83
N ALA A 670 19.55 -23.16 -3.24
CA ALA A 670 18.28 -22.78 -2.61
C ALA A 670 18.49 -21.87 -1.39
N ASN A 671 19.56 -22.08 -0.62
CA ASN A 671 19.85 -21.26 0.56
C ASN A 671 20.29 -19.84 0.16
N SER A 672 21.16 -19.72 -0.84
CA SER A 672 21.57 -18.42 -1.40
C SER A 672 20.39 -17.69 -2.07
N LYS A 673 19.53 -18.39 -2.82
CA LYS A 673 18.30 -17.81 -3.40
C LYS A 673 17.40 -17.20 -2.33
N ASN A 674 17.13 -17.93 -1.24
CA ASN A 674 16.26 -17.46 -0.16
C ASN A 674 16.85 -16.23 0.55
N LEU A 675 18.16 -16.21 0.79
CA LEU A 675 18.82 -15.05 1.41
C LEU A 675 18.74 -13.81 0.53
N VAL A 676 18.94 -13.96 -0.79
CA VAL A 676 18.84 -12.86 -1.74
C VAL A 676 17.42 -12.29 -1.80
N LEU A 677 16.41 -13.15 -1.85
CA LEU A 677 15.00 -12.73 -1.83
C LEU A 677 14.64 -12.02 -0.52
N ALA A 678 15.15 -12.49 0.62
CA ALA A 678 14.93 -11.85 1.91
C ALA A 678 15.53 -10.43 1.95
N LEU A 679 16.77 -10.25 1.49
CA LEU A 679 17.43 -8.94 1.43
C LEU A 679 16.75 -7.99 0.42
N ALA A 680 16.28 -8.52 -0.71
CA ALA A 680 15.50 -7.76 -1.68
C ALA A 680 14.16 -7.29 -1.06
N GLY A 681 13.49 -8.15 -0.28
CA GLY A 681 12.27 -7.79 0.44
C GLY A 681 12.49 -6.70 1.49
N GLU A 682 13.57 -6.79 2.29
CA GLU A 682 13.92 -5.73 3.25
C GLU A 682 14.24 -4.40 2.56
N CYS A 683 14.94 -4.44 1.43
CA CYS A 683 15.19 -3.25 0.61
C CYS A 683 13.88 -2.65 0.07
N ALA A 684 12.97 -3.48 -0.44
CA ALA A 684 11.68 -3.02 -0.95
C ALA A 684 10.86 -2.30 0.13
N LEU A 685 10.80 -2.87 1.35
CA LEU A 685 10.13 -2.25 2.49
C LEU A 685 10.75 -0.90 2.88
N ALA A 686 12.08 -0.81 2.88
CA ALA A 686 12.79 0.44 3.19
C ALA A 686 12.52 1.52 2.13
N LEU A 687 12.56 1.16 0.84
CA LEU A 687 12.26 2.07 -0.28
C LEU A 687 10.81 2.53 -0.27
N GLU A 688 9.86 1.63 -0.02
CA GLU A 688 8.44 1.95 0.05
C GLU A 688 8.16 2.92 1.20
N LYS A 689 8.72 2.65 2.38
CA LYS A 689 8.62 3.55 3.53
C LYS A 689 9.15 4.95 3.19
N GLU A 690 10.33 5.04 2.60
CA GLU A 690 10.94 6.32 2.25
C GLU A 690 10.09 7.10 1.23
N ARG A 691 9.61 6.44 0.17
CA ARG A 691 8.73 7.07 -0.83
C ARG A 691 7.42 7.55 -0.21
N LEU A 692 6.82 6.79 0.71
CA LEU A 692 5.61 7.19 1.44
C LEU A 692 5.88 8.40 2.36
N THR A 693 7.02 8.42 3.04
CA THR A 693 7.42 9.57 3.87
C THR A 693 7.58 10.84 3.03
N GLN A 694 8.23 10.75 1.87
CA GLN A 694 8.37 11.87 0.93
C GLN A 694 7.01 12.34 0.38
N ALA A 695 6.13 11.41 0.00
CA ALA A 695 4.80 11.73 -0.49
C ALA A 695 3.98 12.46 0.59
N ASN A 696 3.96 11.95 1.81
CA ASN A 696 3.24 12.57 2.94
C ASN A 696 3.78 13.96 3.29
N ALA A 697 5.11 14.15 3.27
CA ALA A 697 5.71 15.46 3.49
C ALA A 697 5.23 16.49 2.43
N SER A 698 5.15 16.09 1.16
CA SER A 698 4.65 16.97 0.09
C SER A 698 3.16 17.33 0.24
N ILE A 699 2.34 16.38 0.69
CA ILE A 699 0.91 16.60 0.97
C ILE A 699 0.76 17.57 2.14
N ALA A 700 1.54 17.42 3.20
CA ALA A 700 1.51 18.30 4.37
C ALA A 700 1.87 19.76 3.99
N VAL A 701 2.91 19.96 3.18
CA VAL A 701 3.29 21.29 2.68
C VAL A 701 2.15 21.92 1.87
N ARG A 702 1.53 21.16 0.97
CA ARG A 702 0.38 21.64 0.18
C ARG A 702 -0.83 21.98 1.04
N ALA A 703 -1.14 21.14 2.03
CA ALA A 703 -2.23 21.38 2.96
C ALA A 703 -2.00 22.66 3.79
N GLN A 704 -0.75 22.92 4.19
CA GLN A 704 -0.39 24.15 4.90
C GLN A 704 -0.56 25.39 4.01
N GLN A 705 -0.15 25.32 2.73
CA GLN A 705 -0.37 26.40 1.77
C GLN A 705 -1.85 26.69 1.54
N GLU A 706 -2.67 25.65 1.39
CA GLU A 706 -4.11 25.79 1.18
C GLU A 706 -4.81 26.38 2.42
N LYS A 707 -4.40 25.95 3.62
CA LYS A 707 -4.89 26.51 4.88
C LYS A 707 -4.57 27.99 5.02
N LEU A 708 -3.32 28.39 4.74
CA LEU A 708 -2.92 29.80 4.75
C LEU A 708 -3.75 30.63 3.77
N ARG A 709 -3.98 30.14 2.55
CA ARG A 709 -4.87 30.79 1.56
C ARG A 709 -6.29 30.96 2.08
N ALA A 710 -6.86 29.91 2.67
CA ALA A 710 -8.23 29.95 3.19
C ALA A 710 -8.37 30.93 4.37
N ASP A 711 -7.37 31.00 5.25
CA ASP A 711 -7.38 31.92 6.40
C ASP A 711 -7.27 33.38 5.93
N VAL A 712 -6.44 33.68 4.93
CA VAL A 712 -6.35 35.02 4.30
C VAL A 712 -7.69 35.44 3.67
N LEU A 713 -8.31 34.57 2.87
CA LEU A 713 -9.60 34.86 2.24
C LEU A 713 -10.72 35.09 3.26
N ARG A 714 -10.71 34.36 4.38
CA ARG A 714 -11.68 34.54 5.47
C ARG A 714 -11.52 35.89 6.16
N SER A 715 -10.29 36.34 6.40
CA SER A 715 -10.01 37.66 6.99
C SER A 715 -10.48 38.79 6.09
N ILE A 716 -10.14 38.73 4.79
CA ILE A 716 -10.55 39.74 3.80
C ILE A 716 -12.08 39.85 3.76
N SER A 717 -12.79 38.72 3.77
CA SER A 717 -14.26 38.70 3.73
C SER A 717 -14.90 39.36 4.94
N HIS A 718 -14.30 39.21 6.13
CA HIS A 718 -14.77 39.85 7.36
C HIS A 718 -14.57 41.37 7.31
N ASP A 719 -13.39 41.80 6.85
CA ASP A 719 -13.01 43.21 6.86
C ASP A 719 -13.70 44.02 5.76
N LEU A 720 -14.13 43.37 4.65
CA LEU A 720 -15.00 43.98 3.64
C LEU A 720 -16.45 44.12 4.13
N ARG A 721 -16.94 43.18 4.95
CA ARG A 721 -18.34 43.15 5.39
C ARG A 721 -18.67 44.31 6.33
N THR A 722 -17.74 44.67 7.21
CA THR A 722 -17.91 45.73 8.20
C THR A 722 -18.25 47.10 7.57
N PRO A 723 -17.44 47.66 6.66
CA PRO A 723 -17.74 48.94 6.02
C PRO A 723 -18.96 48.85 5.10
N LEU A 724 -19.16 47.71 4.43
CA LEU A 724 -20.32 47.48 3.58
C LEU A 724 -21.64 47.47 4.37
N THR A 725 -21.61 46.96 5.62
CA THR A 725 -22.74 47.02 6.55
C THR A 725 -22.99 48.47 6.99
N GLY A 726 -21.94 49.25 7.24
CA GLY A 726 -22.03 50.69 7.55
C GLY A 726 -22.66 51.50 6.42
N ILE A 727 -22.20 51.29 5.18
CA ILE A 727 -22.75 51.91 3.97
C ILE A 727 -24.22 51.55 3.80
N CYS A 728 -24.57 50.26 3.85
CA CYS A 728 -25.96 49.82 3.69
C CYS A 728 -26.86 50.35 4.81
N GLY A 729 -26.38 50.38 6.06
CA GLY A 729 -27.13 50.91 7.20
C GLY A 729 -27.39 52.41 7.10
N ASN A 730 -26.35 53.20 6.84
CA ASN A 730 -26.47 54.65 6.68
C ASN A 730 -27.31 55.01 5.44
N ALA A 731 -27.17 54.26 4.34
CA ALA A 731 -27.97 54.45 3.13
C ALA A 731 -29.45 54.09 3.35
N ALA A 732 -29.74 53.03 4.11
CA ALA A 732 -31.11 52.66 4.48
C ALA A 732 -31.79 53.72 5.37
N ILE A 733 -31.03 54.33 6.29
CA ILE A 733 -31.52 55.44 7.13
C ILE A 733 -31.82 56.68 6.26
N LEU A 734 -30.98 56.98 5.26
CA LEU A 734 -31.24 58.05 4.29
C LEU A 734 -32.43 57.76 3.37
N ALA A 735 -32.66 56.50 2.99
CA ALA A 735 -33.73 56.09 2.08
C ALA A 735 -35.11 55.94 2.77
N GLY A 736 -35.13 55.71 4.09
CA GLY A 736 -36.36 55.59 4.88
C GLY A 736 -37.14 56.92 4.95
N GLN A 737 -38.33 56.95 4.36
CA GLN A 737 -39.20 58.12 4.34
C GLN A 737 -39.76 58.48 5.73
N GLY A 738 -39.31 59.61 6.26
CA GLY A 738 -39.94 60.35 7.34
C GLY A 738 -39.18 61.65 7.55
N GLY A 739 -39.61 62.73 6.88
CA GLY A 739 -38.95 64.04 6.86
C GLY A 739 -38.84 64.72 8.22
N SER A 740 -37.95 64.23 9.09
CA SER A 740 -37.67 64.79 10.42
C SER A 740 -36.20 64.63 10.83
N GLY A 741 -35.29 64.42 9.87
CA GLY A 741 -33.85 64.58 10.09
C GLY A 741 -33.44 66.01 9.78
N SER A 742 -32.68 66.66 10.66
CA SER A 742 -32.06 67.95 10.34
C SER A 742 -31.20 67.82 9.07
N PRO A 743 -31.09 68.87 8.23
CA PRO A 743 -30.19 68.88 7.07
C PRO A 743 -28.76 68.44 7.44
N GLU A 744 -28.32 68.81 8.64
CA GLU A 744 -27.04 68.42 9.25
C GLU A 744 -26.89 66.91 9.41
N ARG A 745 -27.95 66.20 9.80
CA ARG A 745 -27.94 64.73 9.98
C ARG A 745 -27.81 64.00 8.63
N ASN A 746 -28.46 64.51 7.58
CA ASN A 746 -28.37 63.91 6.25
C ASN A 746 -26.97 64.11 5.64
N VAL A 747 -26.38 65.29 5.85
CA VAL A 747 -24.98 65.56 5.47
C VAL A 747 -24.02 64.65 6.24
N ALA A 748 -24.24 64.45 7.54
CA ALA A 748 -23.42 63.53 8.34
C ALA A 748 -23.51 62.08 7.87
N LEU A 749 -24.72 61.58 7.55
CA LEU A 749 -24.92 60.22 7.02
C LEU A 749 -24.30 60.05 5.62
N ALA A 750 -24.45 61.03 4.74
CA ALA A 750 -23.84 61.02 3.41
C ALA A 750 -22.30 61.03 3.50
N SER A 751 -21.74 61.85 4.39
CA SER A 751 -20.30 61.88 4.67
C SER A 751 -19.79 60.55 5.23
N ALA A 752 -20.55 59.88 6.11
CA ALA A 752 -20.18 58.57 6.65
C ALA A 752 -20.20 57.47 5.57
N ILE A 753 -21.15 57.50 4.63
CA ILE A 753 -21.16 56.60 3.48
C ILE A 753 -19.96 56.85 2.57
N GLU A 754 -19.66 58.12 2.28
CA GLU A 754 -18.53 58.51 1.45
C GLU A 754 -17.19 58.07 2.06
N GLU A 755 -17.05 58.22 3.38
CA GLU A 755 -15.87 57.80 4.13
C GLU A 755 -15.68 56.27 4.08
N GLU A 756 -16.73 55.49 4.38
CA GLU A 756 -16.72 54.03 4.31
C GLU A 756 -16.47 53.52 2.88
N ALA A 757 -17.01 54.19 1.86
CA ALA A 757 -16.80 53.83 0.45
C ALA A 757 -15.36 54.11 0.01
N ARG A 758 -14.82 55.28 0.36
CA ARG A 758 -13.42 55.63 0.09
C ARG A 758 -12.45 54.69 0.81
N TYR A 759 -12.79 54.28 2.03
CA TYR A 759 -12.06 53.27 2.79
C TYR A 759 -12.05 51.91 2.05
N LEU A 760 -13.21 51.44 1.56
CA LEU A 760 -13.31 50.21 0.76
C LEU A 760 -12.50 50.25 -0.54
N VAL A 761 -12.47 51.39 -1.22
CA VAL A 761 -11.66 51.56 -2.45
C VAL A 761 -10.18 51.41 -2.13
N GLY A 762 -9.67 52.14 -1.13
CA GLY A 762 -8.26 52.03 -0.72
C GLY A 762 -7.91 50.62 -0.21
N MET A 763 -8.88 49.93 0.39
CA MET A 763 -8.74 48.55 0.81
C MET A 763 -8.53 47.58 -0.36
N VAL A 764 -9.37 47.68 -1.39
CA VAL A 764 -9.27 46.84 -2.59
C VAL A 764 -7.99 47.15 -3.36
N GLU A 765 -7.61 48.42 -3.46
CA GLU A 765 -6.38 48.85 -4.13
C GLU A 765 -5.12 48.30 -3.43
N ASN A 766 -5.05 48.38 -2.10
CA ASN A 766 -3.93 47.82 -1.34
C ASN A 766 -3.84 46.29 -1.47
N LEU A 767 -4.98 45.59 -1.50
CA LEU A 767 -5.02 44.14 -1.73
C LEU A 767 -4.55 43.77 -3.15
N LEU A 768 -4.99 44.53 -4.16
CA LEU A 768 -4.55 44.35 -5.55
C LEU A 768 -3.06 44.67 -5.73
N ALA A 769 -2.54 45.69 -5.04
CA ALA A 769 -1.12 46.01 -5.06
C ALA A 769 -0.28 44.89 -4.43
N LEU A 770 -0.71 44.36 -3.28
CA LEU A 770 -0.01 43.26 -2.60
C LEU A 770 -0.03 41.97 -3.41
N THR A 771 -1.20 41.58 -3.96
CA THR A 771 -1.32 40.37 -4.80
C THR A 771 -0.52 40.45 -6.09
N ARG A 772 -0.32 41.65 -6.66
CA ARG A 772 0.58 41.85 -7.81
C ARG A 772 2.04 41.67 -7.42
N LEU A 773 2.46 42.14 -6.25
CA LEU A 773 3.84 42.00 -5.77
C LEU A 773 4.21 40.54 -5.42
N GLU A 774 3.24 39.71 -5.01
CA GLU A 774 3.46 38.28 -4.71
C GLU A 774 3.47 37.37 -5.95
N GLN A 775 3.08 37.87 -7.13
CA GLN A 775 3.16 37.09 -8.37
C GLN A 775 4.60 36.98 -8.85
N GLN A 776 5.02 35.77 -9.24
CA GLN A 776 6.40 35.51 -9.68
C GLN A 776 6.83 36.32 -10.93
N ASP A 777 5.86 36.87 -11.68
CA ASP A 777 6.10 37.61 -12.93
C ASP A 777 6.07 39.14 -12.75
N PHE A 778 6.07 39.67 -11.53
CA PHE A 778 6.09 41.11 -11.30
C PHE A 778 7.48 41.72 -11.55
N THR A 779 7.58 42.63 -12.52
CA THR A 779 8.82 43.32 -12.87
C THR A 779 8.79 44.78 -12.42
N LEU A 780 9.71 45.17 -11.53
CA LEU A 780 9.93 46.56 -11.12
C LEU A 780 10.59 47.38 -12.23
N ARG A 781 10.17 48.64 -12.38
CA ARG A 781 10.83 49.62 -13.25
C ARG A 781 11.79 50.47 -12.42
N LEU A 782 13.04 50.01 -12.30
CA LEU A 782 14.07 50.67 -11.49
C LEU A 782 14.85 51.68 -12.33
N GLU A 783 14.46 52.96 -12.23
CA GLU A 783 15.10 54.08 -12.91
C GLU A 783 15.81 54.99 -11.88
N PRO A 784 16.90 55.68 -12.23
CA PRO A 784 17.49 56.71 -11.38
C PRO A 784 16.52 57.88 -11.22
N GLU A 785 16.02 58.08 -10.02
CA GLU A 785 15.02 59.10 -9.70
C GLU A 785 15.54 60.03 -8.61
N LEU A 786 15.23 61.32 -8.73
CA LEU A 786 15.60 62.33 -7.75
C LEU A 786 14.66 62.21 -6.54
N LEU A 787 15.22 62.02 -5.34
CA LEU A 787 14.40 61.87 -4.13
C LEU A 787 13.56 63.10 -3.82
N GLU A 788 14.05 64.29 -4.17
CA GLU A 788 13.33 65.54 -3.95
C GLU A 788 11.98 65.55 -4.67
N ASP A 789 11.93 65.08 -5.92
CA ASP A 789 10.70 65.02 -6.72
C ASP A 789 9.69 64.02 -6.13
N VAL A 790 10.17 62.84 -5.75
CA VAL A 790 9.35 61.78 -5.14
C VAL A 790 8.77 62.22 -3.80
N ILE A 791 9.57 62.91 -2.97
CA ILE A 791 9.11 63.46 -1.69
C ILE A 791 8.14 64.62 -1.92
N ALA A 792 8.43 65.53 -2.84
CA ALA A 792 7.57 66.66 -3.16
C ALA A 792 6.18 66.20 -3.64
N GLU A 793 6.13 65.17 -4.50
CA GLU A 793 4.87 64.58 -4.96
C GLU A 793 4.09 63.96 -3.79
N ALA A 794 4.73 63.17 -2.93
CA ALA A 794 4.08 62.56 -1.77
C ALA A 794 3.56 63.60 -0.77
N VAL A 795 4.32 64.67 -0.55
CA VAL A 795 3.94 65.82 0.28
C VAL A 795 2.75 66.55 -0.32
N GLN A 796 2.75 66.81 -1.63
CA GLN A 796 1.65 67.47 -2.32
C GLN A 796 0.34 66.67 -2.19
N ILE A 797 0.40 65.35 -2.36
CA ILE A 797 -0.75 64.44 -2.21
C ILE A 797 -1.30 64.43 -0.77
N THR A 798 -0.42 64.60 0.22
CA THR A 798 -0.80 64.53 1.64
C THR A 798 -1.15 65.89 2.24
N SER A 799 -0.73 67.00 1.61
CA SER A 799 -0.87 68.38 2.10
C SER A 799 -2.28 68.76 2.56
N ARG A 800 -3.32 68.39 1.81
CA ARG A 800 -4.73 68.68 2.15
C ARG A 800 -5.18 67.98 3.44
N ARG A 801 -4.66 66.76 3.69
CA ARG A 801 -4.99 65.95 4.86
C ARG A 801 -4.13 66.35 6.07
N ALA A 802 -2.92 66.84 5.83
CA ALA A 802 -2.02 67.38 6.82
C ALA A 802 -2.25 68.87 7.13
N ALA A 803 -3.38 69.47 6.74
CA ALA A 803 -3.63 70.91 6.86
C ALA A 803 -3.52 71.45 8.31
N HIS A 804 -3.69 70.59 9.31
CA HIS A 804 -3.58 70.90 10.73
C HIS A 804 -2.22 70.49 11.34
N HIS A 805 -1.23 70.11 10.53
CA HIS A 805 0.11 69.68 10.96
C HIS A 805 1.21 70.50 10.26
N ASP A 806 2.35 70.68 10.95
CA ASP A 806 3.53 71.34 10.37
C ASP A 806 4.40 70.32 9.65
N LEU A 807 4.18 70.16 8.34
CA LEU A 807 4.92 69.18 7.54
C LEU A 807 6.20 69.81 6.97
N ARG A 808 7.37 69.27 7.35
CA ARG A 808 8.69 69.77 6.93
C ARG A 808 9.51 68.70 6.23
N ALA A 809 9.98 69.01 5.02
CA ALA A 809 10.96 68.18 4.31
C ALA A 809 12.36 68.78 4.48
N GLU A 810 13.30 67.99 5.01
CA GLU A 810 14.69 68.38 5.25
C GLU A 810 15.61 67.52 4.36
N MET A 811 16.17 68.12 3.29
CA MET A 811 17.12 67.51 2.37
C MET A 811 18.49 68.21 2.50
N PRO A 812 19.49 67.61 3.18
CA PRO A 812 20.82 68.20 3.32
C PRO A 812 21.63 68.19 2.01
N GLU A 813 21.35 67.25 1.10
CA GLU A 813 21.97 67.12 -0.23
C GLU A 813 20.92 67.38 -1.30
N SER A 814 21.15 68.37 -2.18
CA SER A 814 20.19 68.83 -3.19
C SER A 814 20.11 67.94 -4.44
N LEU A 815 20.95 66.90 -4.56
CA LEU A 815 21.02 66.00 -5.71
C LEU A 815 21.18 64.54 -5.26
N LEU A 816 20.24 64.06 -4.45
CA LEU A 816 20.24 62.68 -3.95
C LEU A 816 19.40 61.78 -4.87
N MET A 817 20.05 60.88 -5.60
CA MET A 817 19.38 59.92 -6.50
C MET A 817 19.38 58.50 -5.95
N ALA A 818 18.29 57.78 -6.20
CA ALA A 818 18.17 56.35 -5.91
C ALA A 818 17.54 55.61 -7.10
N ARG A 819 17.92 54.35 -7.28
CA ARG A 819 17.29 53.49 -8.29
C ARG A 819 15.99 52.93 -7.73
N MET A 820 14.86 53.43 -8.22
CA MET A 820 13.55 53.06 -7.70
C MET A 820 12.46 53.14 -8.76
N ASP A 821 11.34 52.48 -8.48
CA ASP A 821 10.06 52.74 -9.15
C ASP A 821 9.40 53.92 -8.42
N ALA A 822 9.48 55.12 -9.01
CA ALA A 822 9.00 56.36 -8.39
C ALA A 822 7.54 56.25 -7.92
N ARG A 823 6.66 55.64 -8.73
CA ARG A 823 5.24 55.53 -8.41
C ARG A 823 4.98 54.67 -7.17
N LEU A 824 5.67 53.53 -7.06
CA LEU A 824 5.56 52.68 -5.87
C LEU A 824 6.18 53.35 -4.65
N MET A 825 7.26 54.11 -4.83
CA MET A 825 7.90 54.83 -3.73
C MET A 825 7.04 55.99 -3.21
N VAL A 826 6.41 56.77 -4.10
CA VAL A 826 5.39 57.77 -3.72
C VAL A 826 4.28 57.11 -2.90
N GLN A 827 3.82 55.91 -3.28
CA GLN A 827 2.82 55.16 -2.52
C GLN A 827 3.31 54.77 -1.11
N VAL A 828 4.56 54.35 -0.96
CA VAL A 828 5.17 54.07 0.36
C VAL A 828 5.18 55.32 1.22
N LEU A 829 5.63 56.46 0.67
CA LEU A 829 5.70 57.73 1.39
C LEU A 829 4.32 58.23 1.79
N VAL A 830 3.34 58.22 0.88
CA VAL A 830 1.96 58.62 1.17
C VAL A 830 1.38 57.74 2.29
N ASN A 831 1.62 56.43 2.27
CA ASN A 831 1.16 55.53 3.34
C ASN A 831 1.80 55.84 4.70
N LEU A 832 3.10 56.15 4.75
CA LEU A 832 3.77 56.53 5.99
C LEU A 832 3.32 57.91 6.50
N LEU A 833 3.14 58.88 5.61
CA LEU A 833 2.66 60.22 5.95
C LEU A 833 1.19 60.19 6.41
N ASP A 834 0.34 59.41 5.76
CA ASP A 834 -1.04 59.19 6.19
C ASP A 834 -1.09 58.55 7.58
N ASN A 835 -0.20 57.62 7.89
CA ASN A 835 -0.09 57.04 9.22
C ASN A 835 0.35 58.08 10.25
N ALA A 836 1.35 58.90 9.93
CA ALA A 836 1.78 59.99 10.80
C ALA A 836 0.63 60.98 11.08
N VAL A 837 -0.07 61.46 10.04
CA VAL A 837 -1.23 62.36 10.20
C VAL A 837 -2.34 61.72 11.05
N LYS A 838 -2.62 60.43 10.88
CA LYS A 838 -3.68 59.73 11.64
C LYS A 838 -3.33 59.51 13.11
N HIS A 839 -2.07 59.32 13.45
CA HIS A 839 -1.65 58.89 14.79
C HIS A 839 -0.94 59.99 15.60
N THR A 840 -0.69 61.14 15.01
CA THR A 840 -0.10 62.29 15.68
C THR A 840 -1.19 63.35 15.99
N PRO A 841 -1.16 64.02 17.17
CA PRO A 841 -2.10 65.11 17.48
C PRO A 841 -1.96 66.33 16.55
N GLU A 842 -3.05 67.06 16.31
CA GLU A 842 -3.06 68.29 15.52
C GLU A 842 -2.12 69.37 16.12
N GLY A 843 -1.51 70.20 15.27
CA GLY A 843 -0.57 71.26 15.65
C GLY A 843 0.88 70.81 15.87
N THR A 844 1.17 69.53 15.67
CA THR A 844 2.52 68.94 15.80
C THR A 844 3.24 68.85 14.44
N ALA A 845 4.56 68.71 14.47
CA ALA A 845 5.38 68.61 13.27
C ALA A 845 5.59 67.17 12.80
N ILE A 846 5.48 66.95 11.49
CA ILE A 846 5.86 65.71 10.80
C ILE A 846 7.07 66.03 9.92
N ARG A 847 8.18 65.32 10.13
CA ARG A 847 9.46 65.59 9.47
C ARG A 847 9.83 64.47 8.52
N ILE A 848 10.17 64.83 7.28
CA ILE A 848 10.74 63.91 6.28
C ILE A 848 12.20 64.27 6.11
N ARG A 849 13.10 63.29 6.28
CA ARG A 849 14.54 63.45 6.08
C ARG A 849 15.03 62.43 5.09
N ALA A 850 15.88 62.82 4.17
CA ALA A 850 16.66 61.89 3.37
C ALA A 850 18.13 62.30 3.41
N ARG A 851 19.00 61.29 3.50
CA ARG A 851 20.45 61.48 3.56
C ARG A 851 21.15 60.31 2.88
N ALA A 852 22.34 60.59 2.36
CA ALA A 852 23.26 59.54 1.97
C ALA A 852 23.76 58.76 3.20
N ASP A 853 23.77 57.44 3.10
CA ASP A 853 24.29 56.50 4.10
C ASP A 853 25.13 55.43 3.38
N GLY A 854 26.33 55.83 2.95
CA GLY A 854 27.23 55.00 2.13
C GLY A 854 26.62 54.67 0.75
N PRO A 855 26.50 53.38 0.37
CA PRO A 855 25.87 52.95 -0.89
C PRO A 855 24.34 53.00 -0.85
N TRP A 856 23.75 53.45 0.26
CA TRP A 856 22.31 53.55 0.45
C TRP A 856 21.88 55.00 0.59
N VAL A 857 20.64 55.27 0.21
CA VAL A 857 19.89 56.45 0.63
C VAL A 857 19.00 56.03 1.79
N ARG A 858 19.11 56.75 2.92
CA ARG A 858 18.25 56.56 4.07
C ARG A 858 17.18 57.63 4.07
N LEU A 859 15.92 57.21 4.04
CA LEU A 859 14.76 58.07 4.13
C LEU A 859 14.01 57.81 5.45
N GLU A 860 13.71 58.87 6.18
CA GLU A 860 13.12 58.83 7.51
C GLU A 860 11.86 59.71 7.55
N VAL A 861 10.75 59.12 7.97
CA VAL A 861 9.51 59.84 8.30
C VAL A 861 9.37 59.82 9.82
N ALA A 862 9.54 60.98 10.44
CA ALA A 862 9.49 61.17 11.88
C ALA A 862 8.23 61.93 12.29
N ASP A 863 7.50 61.37 13.25
CA ASP A 863 6.32 61.99 13.85
C ASP A 863 6.51 62.22 15.35
N ASN A 864 5.70 63.11 15.92
CA ASN A 864 5.76 63.49 17.33
C ASN A 864 4.57 62.95 18.14
N GLY A 865 4.04 61.78 17.76
CA GLY A 865 2.86 61.15 18.33
C GLY A 865 3.12 60.37 19.63
N PRO A 866 2.20 59.49 20.07
CA PRO A 866 2.34 58.72 21.31
C PRO A 866 3.46 57.66 21.28
N GLY A 867 4.08 57.42 20.12
CA GLY A 867 5.08 56.38 19.91
C GLY A 867 4.49 54.97 19.77
N ILE A 868 5.35 53.98 19.54
CA ILE A 868 4.96 52.57 19.33
C ILE A 868 5.64 51.72 20.41
N SER A 869 4.88 50.84 21.07
CA SER A 869 5.45 49.99 22.12
C SER A 869 6.51 49.02 21.56
N LYS A 870 7.55 48.71 22.34
CA LYS A 870 8.63 47.78 21.92
C LYS A 870 8.13 46.40 21.49
N ALA A 871 7.01 45.93 22.04
CA ALA A 871 6.38 44.67 21.66
C ALA A 871 5.71 44.75 20.27
N GLU A 872 5.22 45.92 19.89
CA GLU A 872 4.54 46.17 18.62
C GLU A 872 5.51 46.53 17.49
N GLN A 873 6.68 47.13 17.78
CA GLN A 873 7.69 47.49 16.78
C GLN A 873 8.09 46.30 15.87
N ASN A 874 8.16 45.08 16.42
CA ASN A 874 8.51 43.87 15.66
C ASN A 874 7.37 43.31 14.80
N ARG A 875 6.12 43.67 15.10
CA ARG A 875 4.91 43.08 14.49
C ARG A 875 4.11 44.07 13.65
N ILE A 876 4.44 45.36 13.71
CA ILE A 876 3.69 46.42 13.02
C ILE A 876 3.75 46.30 11.48
N PHE A 877 4.70 45.54 10.95
CA PHE A 877 4.82 45.23 9.53
C PHE A 877 4.21 43.87 9.15
N ASP A 878 3.64 43.13 10.09
CA ASP A 878 2.94 41.87 9.81
C ASP A 878 1.58 42.16 9.16
N MET A 879 1.17 41.32 8.21
CA MET A 879 -0.13 41.47 7.56
C MET A 879 -1.26 41.39 8.58
N PHE A 880 -2.23 42.31 8.47
CA PHE A 880 -3.43 42.38 9.31
C PHE A 880 -3.14 42.70 10.80
N HIS A 881 -1.91 43.09 11.14
CA HIS A 881 -1.57 43.51 12.49
C HIS A 881 -1.77 45.02 12.64
N SER A 882 -2.93 45.41 13.17
CA SER A 882 -3.16 46.79 13.63
C SER A 882 -2.81 46.91 15.11
N ALA A 883 -1.89 47.82 15.44
CA ALA A 883 -1.66 48.23 16.83
C ALA A 883 -2.95 48.88 17.34
N ALA A 884 -3.78 48.13 18.06
CA ALA A 884 -4.97 48.66 18.69
C ALA A 884 -4.51 49.55 19.85
N ILE A 885 -4.23 50.82 19.56
CA ILE A 885 -4.03 51.85 20.58
C ILE A 885 -5.31 51.81 21.43
N LYS A 886 -5.15 51.41 22.70
CA LYS A 886 -6.21 51.13 23.68
C LYS A 886 -7.04 52.35 24.12
N ASN A 887 -7.18 53.38 23.29
CA ASN A 887 -8.04 54.53 23.55
C ASN A 887 -9.17 54.54 22.53
N GLY A 888 -10.41 54.52 23.01
CA GLY A 888 -11.65 54.18 22.30
C GLY A 888 -12.13 55.13 21.20
N ASP A 889 -11.25 55.85 20.49
CA ASP A 889 -11.63 56.74 19.39
C ASP A 889 -11.23 56.19 18.02
N GLY A 890 -12.19 55.52 17.38
CA GLY A 890 -12.56 55.68 15.96
C GLY A 890 -11.58 55.42 14.81
N ARG A 891 -10.26 55.32 14.98
CA ARG A 891 -9.32 55.24 13.84
C ARG A 891 -8.89 53.79 13.55
N ARG A 892 -9.79 52.99 12.96
CA ARG A 892 -9.49 51.61 12.52
C ARG A 892 -8.69 51.61 11.21
N GLY A 893 -7.43 51.19 11.26
CA GLY A 893 -6.64 50.80 10.08
C GLY A 893 -6.64 49.27 9.89
N MET A 894 -6.39 48.79 8.67
CA MET A 894 -6.42 47.36 8.30
C MET A 894 -5.11 46.60 8.58
N GLY A 895 -4.03 47.29 8.96
CA GLY A 895 -2.73 46.64 9.15
C GLY A 895 -2.08 46.14 7.85
N LEU A 896 -2.61 46.50 6.67
CA LEU A 896 -2.01 46.16 5.38
C LEU A 896 -1.05 47.23 4.84
N GLY A 897 -1.21 48.50 5.22
CA GLY A 897 -0.42 49.61 4.67
C GLY A 897 1.08 49.46 4.94
N LEU A 898 1.46 49.13 6.18
CA LEU A 898 2.87 48.95 6.55
C LEU A 898 3.47 47.64 6.01
N ALA A 899 2.68 46.58 5.90
CA ALA A 899 3.09 45.34 5.25
C ALA A 899 3.35 45.54 3.74
N LEU A 900 2.52 46.36 3.08
CA LEU A 900 2.74 46.78 1.69
C LEU A 900 4.01 47.63 1.57
N CYS A 901 4.23 48.60 2.46
CA CYS A 901 5.45 49.41 2.47
C CYS A 901 6.70 48.52 2.58
N ARG A 902 6.69 47.54 3.48
CA ARG A 902 7.80 46.58 3.62
C ARG A 902 8.01 45.75 2.36
N SER A 903 6.94 45.25 1.75
CA SER A 903 7.02 44.44 0.54
C SER A 903 7.59 45.24 -0.65
N ILE A 904 7.16 46.50 -0.81
CA ILE A 904 7.68 47.40 -1.85
C ILE A 904 9.16 47.68 -1.60
N VAL A 905 9.55 48.10 -0.39
CA VAL A 905 10.96 48.43 -0.06
C VAL A 905 11.87 47.21 -0.21
N GLN A 906 11.43 46.01 0.20
CA GLN A 906 12.18 44.78 0.02
C GLN A 906 12.33 44.38 -1.45
N ALA A 907 11.29 44.58 -2.27
CA ALA A 907 11.37 44.34 -3.71
C ALA A 907 12.40 45.27 -4.39
N HIS A 908 12.61 46.47 -3.84
CA HIS A 908 13.65 47.42 -4.25
C HIS A 908 15.05 47.09 -3.67
N GLY A 909 15.21 45.97 -2.95
CA GLY A 909 16.47 45.57 -2.32
C GLY A 909 16.82 46.31 -1.03
N GLY A 910 15.87 47.08 -0.47
CA GLY A 910 16.04 47.86 0.74
C GLY A 910 15.46 47.20 2.00
N SER A 911 15.55 47.91 3.13
CA SER A 911 14.91 47.56 4.40
C SER A 911 14.08 48.72 4.96
N ILE A 912 13.04 48.41 5.74
CA ILE A 912 12.24 49.38 6.51
C ILE A 912 12.19 48.96 7.98
N GLU A 913 12.43 49.90 8.87
CA GLU A 913 12.51 49.72 10.32
C GLU A 913 11.81 50.88 11.04
N VAL A 914 11.51 50.70 12.32
CA VAL A 914 10.86 51.72 13.16
C VAL A 914 11.64 51.94 14.44
N PHE A 915 11.82 53.20 14.81
CA PHE A 915 12.55 53.64 16.00
C PHE A 915 11.71 54.63 16.81
N ASP A 916 12.04 54.84 18.08
CA ASP A 916 11.41 55.87 18.92
C ASP A 916 11.98 57.26 18.57
N ASN A 917 11.10 58.26 18.44
CA ASN A 917 11.49 59.66 18.25
C ASN A 917 11.69 60.37 19.61
N THR A 918 12.62 61.31 19.69
CA THR A 918 12.88 62.09 20.92
C THR A 918 12.31 63.52 20.80
N PRO A 919 11.57 64.06 21.80
CA PRO A 919 11.26 63.48 23.12
C PRO A 919 10.11 62.45 23.14
N HIS A 920 9.27 62.36 22.10
CA HIS A 920 8.23 61.32 21.92
C HIS A 920 7.86 61.17 20.43
N GLY A 921 7.37 59.99 20.02
CA GLY A 921 6.88 59.70 18.65
C GLY A 921 7.56 58.49 18.02
N ALA A 922 7.40 58.30 16.70
CA ALA A 922 8.05 57.22 15.95
C ALA A 922 8.85 57.76 14.76
N VAL A 923 9.89 57.03 14.36
CA VAL A 923 10.70 57.28 13.16
C VAL A 923 10.68 56.02 12.30
N PHE A 924 10.00 56.09 11.16
CA PHE A 924 10.05 55.05 10.14
C PHE A 924 11.25 55.31 9.23
N SER A 925 12.25 54.45 9.29
CA SER A 925 13.48 54.56 8.51
C SER A 925 13.50 53.49 7.42
N MET A 926 13.66 53.90 6.17
CA MET A 926 13.83 52.99 5.03
C MET A 926 15.16 53.24 4.31
N THR A 927 15.70 52.21 3.70
CA THR A 927 16.93 52.26 2.90
C THR A 927 16.65 51.90 1.45
N LEU A 928 17.29 52.60 0.51
CA LEU A 928 17.22 52.35 -0.94
C LEU A 928 18.62 52.38 -1.56
N PRO A 929 18.90 51.59 -2.61
CA PRO A 929 20.19 51.67 -3.30
C PRO A 929 20.42 53.06 -3.87
N ARG A 930 21.51 53.72 -3.46
CA ARG A 930 21.90 55.03 -3.96
C ARG A 930 22.44 54.90 -5.37
N GLU A 931 22.00 55.76 -6.28
CA GLU A 931 22.67 55.94 -7.56
C GLU A 931 23.78 56.97 -7.40
N THR A 932 25.00 56.62 -7.80
CA THR A 932 26.15 57.52 -7.74
C THR A 932 26.43 57.98 -9.16
N GLU A 933 26.16 59.24 -9.49
CA GLU A 933 26.62 59.80 -10.77
C GLU A 933 28.14 59.96 -10.75
N GLU A 934 28.85 59.15 -11.55
CA GLU A 934 30.12 59.58 -12.12
C GLU A 934 29.81 60.64 -13.19
N PHE A 935 29.88 61.91 -12.80
CA PHE A 935 29.87 63.03 -13.75
C PHE A 935 31.19 63.01 -14.54
N THR A 936 31.30 62.17 -15.58
CA THR A 936 32.29 62.39 -16.64
C THR A 936 31.81 63.52 -17.54
N LEU A 937 32.34 64.72 -17.32
CA LEU A 937 32.23 65.82 -18.28
C LEU A 937 32.84 65.39 -19.62
N PRO A 938 32.18 65.62 -20.77
CA PRO A 938 32.76 65.34 -22.08
C PRO A 938 33.94 66.29 -22.35
N ALA A 939 35.01 65.73 -22.93
CA ALA A 939 36.28 66.42 -23.23
C ALA A 939 36.17 67.55 -24.27
#